data_AF-A0A2L0F8C0-F1
#
_entry.id   AF-A0A2L0F8C0-F1
#
_cell.length_a   1.000
_cell.length_b   1.000
_cell.length_c   1.000
_cell.angle_alpha   90.00
_cell.angle_beta   90.00
_cell.angle_gamma   90.00
#
_symmetry.space_group_name_H-M   'P 1'
#
loop_
_entity.id
_entity.type
_entity.pdbx_description
1 polymer ?
#
loop_
_entity_poly.entity_id
_entity_poly.type
_entity_poly.pdbx_seq_one_letter_code
_entity_poly.pdbx_strand_id
1 'polypeptide(L)'
;MRNIACSVALTLAAASVGCLALGCVGDLGGGSLPWGDDGENPGGGNGNGNGNGTNPTGGGSGTNPTGGGSGTNPTGGGSGTNPTGGGPVPPAGACERGYNELPDGKGGFNVEAVCFPPGSIDKAASLKAFQETVYPILLDNCSGCHSTATDAQAPIHADTNAELAHEYALTRVNFKKPVDSKLVVRMGIDRHNCFGRDCKDANAQMLAAVEAWAAAVAPTLPETPRPIPAGQTITVDQVKQWIQADKATVAAADAEFIKYTSLHEIHNKGVTAEELNVARVGLSKALNSTARWAPVIVNPVDVSDGKGIVYRFDTRNYWGYNKGVTKLHFGGSDDDVFFGRTSVNYLGERVGSDVTTKEKYRYKAEVEEDPSFAKLVWGRIKAGNVEGATDSAVLPPYTDGFKDADGYIEASQLVYTVTRPDVYNAIMAIPWYAQDLEDELGVIKDEGMKSYEYMVTKQAITIDSRMYWRARTKSGGFYWKTWDVFTGQLEGNVQTIEQAYEQGQIRFPFWAHPIPKFIAGTGGGVTANTLSFVATLAQPFNSEPAGCDGQPNYGGSQFLNCRYYTGTEGLQQSAEEVIWDLPNGLQGYSLWGGFNQRRVDAFVNIVRDPRITRQDADAVITSRIGFASTDRRLNTGSACIGCHADGMNRGTNDLRDWLDNGGPLPKGEHGVDSWIDDPEVVAQVKELYPPSTVMRPRMEDDRRVYLSAISKIKSEMILGTDKNVYVEPTIWTIEWAQNFYRYAPTRSN
;
A
#
# COMPACT_ATOMS: atom_id res chain seq x y z
N MET A 1 49.87 7.42 -23.90
CA MET A 1 51.28 7.03 -24.07
C MET A 1 51.61 5.92 -23.08
N ARG A 2 51.95 4.72 -23.61
CA ARG A 2 52.68 3.56 -23.03
C ARG A 2 52.11 2.91 -21.74
N ASN A 3 51.49 1.72 -21.84
CA ASN A 3 52.06 0.35 -21.87
C ASN A 3 52.67 -0.06 -20.51
N ILE A 4 52.29 -1.20 -19.90
CA ILE A 4 52.85 -2.54 -20.19
C ILE A 4 51.85 -3.65 -19.83
N ALA A 5 51.83 -4.68 -20.68
CA ALA A 5 51.13 -5.95 -20.56
C ALA A 5 51.98 -7.03 -19.84
N CYS A 6 51.33 -8.08 -19.36
CA CYS A 6 51.97 -9.39 -19.25
C CYS A 6 50.93 -10.51 -19.43
N SER A 7 51.18 -11.37 -20.42
CA SER A 7 50.53 -12.66 -20.65
C SER A 7 51.64 -13.70 -20.75
N VAL A 8 51.48 -14.86 -20.11
CA VAL A 8 52.14 -16.12 -20.50
C VAL A 8 51.16 -17.27 -20.22
N ALA A 9 51.15 -18.24 -21.13
CA ALA A 9 50.23 -19.35 -21.27
C ALA A 9 50.96 -20.72 -21.21
N LEU A 10 50.17 -21.80 -21.41
CA LEU A 10 50.48 -23.24 -21.61
C LEU A 10 50.67 -24.08 -20.34
N THR A 11 50.13 -25.32 -20.22
CA THR A 11 50.15 -26.41 -21.22
C THR A 11 49.08 -27.51 -20.95
N LEU A 12 48.71 -28.25 -22.01
CA LEU A 12 47.78 -29.41 -22.12
C LEU A 12 48.32 -30.76 -21.57
N ALA A 13 47.39 -31.71 -21.29
CA ALA A 13 47.35 -33.12 -21.76
C ALA A 13 46.00 -33.77 -21.34
N ALA A 14 45.06 -34.18 -22.22
CA ALA A 14 44.93 -35.46 -22.95
C ALA A 14 45.07 -36.73 -22.07
N ALA A 15 44.33 -37.84 -22.17
CA ALA A 15 43.10 -38.31 -22.81
C ALA A 15 43.02 -39.82 -22.42
N SER A 16 41.85 -40.40 -22.15
CA SER A 16 41.61 -41.84 -22.42
C SER A 16 40.16 -42.27 -22.21
N VAL A 17 39.67 -42.93 -23.26
CA VAL A 17 38.36 -43.55 -23.49
C VAL A 17 38.28 -44.92 -22.80
N GLY A 18 37.07 -45.34 -22.40
CA GLY A 18 36.76 -46.75 -22.08
C GLY A 18 35.25 -46.97 -21.94
N CYS A 19 34.66 -47.72 -22.87
CA CYS A 19 33.25 -48.10 -22.98
C CYS A 19 33.06 -49.60 -22.66
N LEU A 20 31.79 -50.07 -22.54
CA LEU A 20 31.27 -51.46 -22.44
C LEU A 20 31.26 -52.09 -21.01
N ALA A 21 30.30 -52.90 -20.54
CA ALA A 21 29.01 -53.41 -21.04
C ALA A 21 28.27 -54.22 -19.91
N LEU A 22 26.93 -54.28 -20.01
CA LEU A 22 25.96 -55.38 -19.78
C LEU A 22 26.00 -56.39 -18.59
N GLY A 23 24.79 -56.63 -18.02
CA GLY A 23 24.27 -57.90 -17.44
C GLY A 23 24.37 -58.04 -15.90
N CYS A 24 23.46 -58.63 -15.11
CA CYS A 24 22.25 -59.42 -15.31
C CYS A 24 21.45 -59.54 -13.97
N VAL A 25 20.13 -59.64 -14.08
CA VAL A 25 19.10 -60.45 -13.36
C VAL A 25 19.39 -61.06 -11.97
N GLY A 26 18.40 -60.91 -11.06
CA GLY A 26 18.19 -61.80 -9.90
C GLY A 26 16.82 -61.55 -9.24
N ASP A 27 15.86 -62.44 -9.51
CA ASP A 27 14.50 -62.53 -8.95
C ASP A 27 14.48 -63.54 -7.77
N LEU A 28 13.35 -63.56 -7.03
CA LEU A 28 12.75 -64.65 -6.24
C LEU A 28 12.54 -64.46 -4.71
N GLY A 29 11.26 -64.56 -4.32
CA GLY A 29 10.75 -65.14 -3.06
C GLY A 29 10.12 -64.10 -2.11
N GLY A 30 8.82 -64.05 -1.80
CA GLY A 30 7.76 -65.07 -1.80
C GLY A 30 7.61 -65.69 -0.41
N GLY A 31 6.58 -65.31 0.38
CA GLY A 31 6.20 -66.08 1.58
C GLY A 31 5.37 -65.37 2.66
N SER A 32 4.05 -65.63 2.64
CA SER A 32 3.17 -65.96 3.78
C SER A 32 2.89 -64.95 4.93
N LEU A 33 1.63 -64.47 4.97
CA LEU A 33 0.79 -64.28 6.18
C LEU A 33 0.48 -65.66 6.85
N PRO A 34 -0.28 -65.84 7.96
CA PRO A 34 -1.03 -64.91 8.85
C PRO A 34 -0.89 -65.28 10.37
N TRP A 35 -1.91 -64.98 11.19
CA TRP A 35 -2.14 -65.19 12.66
C TRP A 35 -1.80 -63.96 13.51
N GLY A 36 -2.65 -63.48 14.41
CA GLY A 36 -3.91 -63.99 14.94
C GLY A 36 -4.39 -63.06 16.07
N ASP A 37 -5.68 -63.17 16.33
CA ASP A 37 -6.57 -62.29 17.09
C ASP A 37 -6.54 -62.55 18.62
N ASP A 38 -7.36 -61.77 19.35
CA ASP A 38 -7.99 -62.05 20.67
C ASP A 38 -7.39 -61.43 21.96
N GLY A 39 -8.24 -60.71 22.71
CA GLY A 39 -8.01 -60.37 24.13
C GLY A 39 -8.91 -59.28 24.73
N GLU A 40 -9.99 -59.70 25.41
CA GLU A 40 -11.13 -58.96 25.99
C GLU A 40 -10.86 -58.11 27.28
N ASN A 41 -11.58 -56.97 27.41
CA ASN A 41 -12.41 -56.40 28.54
C ASN A 41 -11.95 -56.46 30.05
N PRO A 42 -12.66 -55.91 31.09
CA PRO A 42 -13.75 -54.90 31.20
C PRO A 42 -13.67 -53.88 32.39
N GLY A 43 -14.65 -52.95 32.46
CA GLY A 43 -15.25 -52.41 33.71
C GLY A 43 -15.22 -50.88 33.85
N GLY A 44 -16.34 -50.14 33.72
CA GLY A 44 -17.42 -49.89 34.71
C GLY A 44 -17.39 -48.38 35.07
N GLY A 45 -18.43 -47.61 35.38
CA GLY A 45 -19.86 -47.77 35.64
C GLY A 45 -20.42 -46.37 36.00
N ASN A 46 -21.74 -46.26 35.97
CA ASN A 46 -22.61 -45.09 35.93
C ASN A 46 -22.76 -44.29 37.26
N GLY A 47 -23.23 -43.03 37.21
CA GLY A 47 -23.60 -42.24 38.41
C GLY A 47 -24.27 -40.89 38.12
N ASN A 48 -25.60 -40.87 38.28
CA ASN A 48 -26.58 -39.83 37.95
C ASN A 48 -26.70 -38.72 39.03
N GLY A 49 -27.17 -37.52 38.66
CA GLY A 49 -27.48 -36.43 39.62
C GLY A 49 -28.30 -35.30 38.99
N ASN A 50 -29.62 -35.41 39.08
CA ASN A 50 -30.66 -34.50 38.57
C ASN A 50 -30.95 -33.36 39.58
N GLY A 51 -31.38 -32.17 39.11
CA GLY A 51 -31.75 -31.03 39.96
C GLY A 51 -32.44 -29.88 39.21
N ASN A 52 -33.77 -29.96 39.16
CA ASN A 52 -34.77 -29.10 38.53
C ASN A 52 -34.91 -27.70 39.20
N GLY A 53 -35.45 -26.68 38.49
CA GLY A 53 -36.04 -25.51 39.18
C GLY A 53 -36.24 -24.18 38.42
N THR A 54 -37.30 -24.09 37.61
CA THR A 54 -38.32 -23.00 37.56
C THR A 54 -37.97 -21.52 37.32
N ASN A 55 -38.63 -20.95 36.30
CA ASN A 55 -38.93 -19.53 36.04
C ASN A 55 -39.88 -18.94 37.14
N PRO A 56 -39.95 -17.61 37.36
CA PRO A 56 -41.03 -16.86 36.71
C PRO A 56 -40.76 -15.37 36.35
N THR A 57 -41.67 -14.89 35.50
CA THR A 57 -42.00 -13.54 35.01
C THR A 57 -42.08 -12.38 36.03
N GLY A 58 -41.87 -11.14 35.56
CA GLY A 58 -42.44 -9.93 36.17
C GLY A 58 -41.93 -8.60 35.56
N GLY A 59 -42.82 -7.83 34.94
CA GLY A 59 -42.53 -6.51 34.35
C GLY A 59 -42.56 -5.34 35.34
N GLY A 60 -42.10 -4.17 34.89
CA GLY A 60 -42.17 -2.91 35.64
C GLY A 60 -41.65 -1.72 34.83
N SER A 61 -42.51 -0.73 34.66
CA SER A 61 -42.39 0.52 33.91
C SER A 61 -41.70 1.67 34.66
N GLY A 62 -41.16 2.64 33.89
CA GLY A 62 -40.85 4.02 34.32
C GLY A 62 -39.39 4.24 34.78
N THR A 63 -38.68 5.32 34.46
CA THR A 63 -38.98 6.65 33.91
C THR A 63 -37.66 7.28 33.41
N ASN A 64 -37.74 8.07 32.33
CA ASN A 64 -36.69 9.00 31.88
C ASN A 64 -36.44 10.10 32.95
N PRO A 65 -35.28 10.80 32.99
CA PRO A 65 -35.12 11.94 32.09
C PRO A 65 -33.69 12.23 31.57
N THR A 66 -33.63 12.50 30.26
CA THR A 66 -32.96 13.61 29.55
C THR A 66 -31.48 13.92 29.76
N GLY A 67 -30.74 13.95 28.64
CA GLY A 67 -29.70 14.96 28.41
C GLY A 67 -28.49 14.48 27.59
N GLY A 68 -28.58 14.50 26.25
CA GLY A 68 -27.42 14.23 25.38
C GLY A 68 -27.68 14.75 23.96
N GLY A 69 -27.11 15.91 23.63
CA GLY A 69 -27.29 16.61 22.37
C GLY A 69 -26.68 15.87 21.18
N SER A 70 -27.49 15.77 20.12
CA SER A 70 -27.15 15.20 18.82
C SER A 70 -26.26 16.13 18.00
N GLY A 71 -25.08 15.65 17.60
CA GLY A 71 -24.34 16.16 16.44
C GLY A 71 -24.84 15.46 15.19
N THR A 72 -25.46 16.22 14.29
CA THR A 72 -26.10 15.75 13.06
C THR A 72 -25.09 15.37 11.97
N ASN A 73 -25.24 14.15 11.46
CA ASN A 73 -24.64 13.61 10.25
C ASN A 73 -25.53 14.02 9.04
N PRO A 74 -25.02 14.53 7.89
CA PRO A 74 -25.89 14.78 6.76
C PRO A 74 -25.99 13.52 5.90
N THR A 75 -27.08 12.79 6.05
CA THR A 75 -27.59 11.86 5.03
C THR A 75 -28.41 12.66 4.02
N GLY A 76 -28.00 12.63 2.75
CA GLY A 76 -28.71 13.27 1.66
C GLY A 76 -28.83 12.34 0.46
N GLY A 77 -29.79 11.42 0.51
CA GLY A 77 -30.26 10.68 -0.66
C GLY A 77 -31.34 11.49 -1.39
N GLY A 78 -31.15 11.70 -2.70
CA GLY A 78 -32.11 12.36 -3.57
C GLY A 78 -32.08 11.73 -4.96
N SER A 79 -33.09 10.93 -5.28
CA SER A 79 -33.39 10.45 -6.62
C SER A 79 -34.10 11.55 -7.42
N GLY A 80 -33.72 11.79 -8.68
CA GLY A 80 -34.55 12.56 -9.61
C GLY A 80 -33.86 13.11 -10.86
N THR A 81 -34.05 12.40 -11.97
CA THR A 81 -34.19 12.87 -13.38
C THR A 81 -33.15 13.80 -14.01
N ASN A 82 -32.57 13.30 -15.11
CA ASN A 82 -31.76 14.01 -16.11
C ASN A 82 -32.50 15.22 -16.70
N PRO A 83 -31.81 16.36 -16.91
CA PRO A 83 -31.71 16.83 -18.29
C PRO A 83 -30.29 17.28 -18.69
N THR A 84 -30.07 17.14 -19.99
CA THR A 84 -28.95 17.57 -20.83
C THR A 84 -28.33 18.93 -20.49
N GLY A 85 -26.99 18.99 -20.52
CA GLY A 85 -26.21 20.18 -20.91
C GLY A 85 -25.86 21.17 -19.80
N GLY A 86 -24.70 20.95 -19.17
CA GLY A 86 -24.11 21.82 -18.16
C GLY A 86 -23.63 20.98 -16.98
N GLY A 87 -22.35 20.60 -16.96
CA GLY A 87 -21.78 19.82 -15.87
C GLY A 87 -22.00 20.52 -14.52
N PRO A 88 -22.22 19.78 -13.40
CA PRO A 88 -22.36 20.39 -12.08
C PRO A 88 -21.12 21.23 -11.77
N VAL A 89 -21.34 22.50 -11.39
CA VAL A 89 -20.29 23.34 -10.79
C VAL A 89 -19.82 22.63 -9.52
N PRO A 90 -18.50 22.44 -9.30
CA PRO A 90 -18.01 21.81 -8.08
C PRO A 90 -18.55 22.55 -6.85
N PRO A 91 -18.92 21.85 -5.78
CA PRO A 91 -19.47 22.48 -4.58
C PRO A 91 -18.53 23.57 -4.05
N ALA A 92 -19.12 24.68 -3.59
CA ALA A 92 -18.38 25.81 -3.03
C ALA A 92 -17.38 25.32 -1.95
N GLY A 93 -16.12 25.76 -2.03
CA GLY A 93 -15.06 25.39 -1.08
C GLY A 93 -14.25 24.13 -1.42
N ALA A 94 -14.35 23.55 -2.64
CA ALA A 94 -13.54 22.40 -3.04
C ALA A 94 -12.03 22.60 -2.78
N CYS A 95 -11.41 23.64 -3.36
CA CYS A 95 -9.99 23.90 -3.12
C CYS A 95 -9.67 24.31 -1.66
N GLU A 96 -10.64 24.85 -0.90
CA GLU A 96 -10.47 25.14 0.53
C GLU A 96 -10.33 23.86 1.36
N ARG A 97 -11.04 22.79 0.96
CA ARG A 97 -10.89 21.44 1.52
C ARG A 97 -9.59 20.74 1.06
N GLY A 98 -8.95 21.27 0.01
CA GLY A 98 -7.68 20.80 -0.55
C GLY A 98 -7.78 19.67 -1.57
N TYR A 99 -8.98 19.44 -2.10
CA TYR A 99 -9.29 18.49 -3.17
C TYR A 99 -10.42 19.00 -4.06
N ASN A 100 -10.51 18.50 -5.29
CA ASN A 100 -11.63 18.77 -6.19
C ASN A 100 -12.63 17.61 -6.19
N GLU A 101 -13.90 17.88 -6.50
CA GLU A 101 -14.92 16.86 -6.71
C GLU A 101 -15.45 16.99 -8.13
N LEU A 102 -15.20 15.99 -8.95
CA LEU A 102 -15.57 15.98 -10.36
C LEU A 102 -16.61 14.89 -10.64
N PRO A 103 -17.62 15.13 -11.49
CA PRO A 103 -18.63 14.12 -11.83
C PRO A 103 -17.99 12.83 -12.34
N ASP A 104 -18.45 11.67 -11.87
CA ASP A 104 -17.89 10.36 -12.23
C ASP A 104 -18.56 9.70 -13.46
N GLY A 105 -19.52 10.39 -14.10
CA GLY A 105 -20.28 9.84 -15.23
C GLY A 105 -21.26 8.70 -14.87
N LYS A 106 -21.38 8.33 -13.59
CA LYS A 106 -22.25 7.27 -13.08
C LYS A 106 -23.19 7.75 -11.96
N GLY A 107 -23.37 9.07 -11.84
CA GLY A 107 -24.28 9.70 -10.88
C GLY A 107 -23.65 10.07 -9.54
N GLY A 108 -22.31 10.00 -9.43
CA GLY A 108 -21.52 10.38 -8.26
C GLY A 108 -20.36 11.32 -8.61
N PHE A 109 -19.35 11.34 -7.74
CA PHE A 109 -18.17 12.20 -7.87
C PHE A 109 -16.88 11.44 -7.58
N ASN A 110 -15.83 11.75 -8.32
CA ASN A 110 -14.44 11.40 -8.00
C ASN A 110 -13.78 12.55 -7.23
N VAL A 111 -13.07 12.22 -6.16
CA VAL A 111 -12.32 13.17 -5.32
C VAL A 111 -10.85 13.21 -5.78
N GLU A 112 -10.41 14.37 -6.25
CA GLU A 112 -9.12 14.57 -6.91
C GLU A 112 -8.19 15.45 -6.07
N ALA A 113 -6.93 15.06 -5.90
CA ALA A 113 -6.00 15.71 -4.96
C ALA A 113 -5.53 17.10 -5.40
N VAL A 114 -5.61 17.38 -6.70
CA VAL A 114 -5.18 18.63 -7.33
C VAL A 114 -6.41 19.52 -7.55
N CYS A 115 -6.28 20.79 -7.16
CA CYS A 115 -7.34 21.78 -7.32
C CYS A 115 -6.73 23.14 -7.68
N PHE A 116 -7.34 23.82 -8.64
CA PHE A 116 -6.97 25.19 -9.04
C PHE A 116 -8.03 26.16 -8.52
N PRO A 117 -7.69 27.05 -7.55
CA PRO A 117 -8.62 28.07 -7.07
C PRO A 117 -9.13 28.96 -8.23
N PRO A 118 -10.35 29.51 -8.14
CA PRO A 118 -10.83 30.47 -9.14
C PRO A 118 -9.83 31.60 -9.38
N GLY A 119 -9.50 31.85 -10.65
CA GLY A 119 -8.53 32.88 -11.05
C GLY A 119 -7.05 32.50 -10.92
N SER A 120 -6.71 31.29 -10.46
CA SER A 120 -5.31 30.81 -10.40
C SER A 120 -4.73 30.42 -11.77
N ILE A 121 -5.59 30.12 -12.74
CA ILE A 121 -5.25 29.86 -14.14
C ILE A 121 -6.35 30.44 -15.04
N ASP A 122 -5.99 30.80 -16.28
CA ASP A 122 -6.98 31.08 -17.32
C ASP A 122 -7.55 29.75 -17.85
N LYS A 123 -8.66 29.30 -17.25
CA LYS A 123 -9.32 28.04 -17.64
C LYS A 123 -9.81 28.04 -19.09
N ALA A 124 -10.24 29.19 -19.62
CA ALA A 124 -10.75 29.27 -20.99
C ALA A 124 -9.61 29.12 -22.02
N ALA A 125 -8.50 29.83 -21.81
CA ALA A 125 -7.30 29.66 -22.62
C ALA A 125 -6.73 28.23 -22.49
N SER A 126 -6.71 27.69 -21.27
CA SER A 126 -6.27 26.33 -21.00
C SER A 126 -7.12 25.28 -21.72
N LEU A 127 -8.46 25.41 -21.72
CA LEU A 127 -9.37 24.49 -22.41
C LEU A 127 -9.11 24.49 -23.91
N LYS A 128 -8.98 25.68 -24.53
CA LYS A 128 -8.68 25.80 -25.95
C LYS A 128 -7.35 25.10 -26.29
N ALA A 129 -6.31 25.38 -25.51
CA ALA A 129 -5.00 24.76 -25.71
C ALA A 129 -5.06 23.23 -25.52
N PHE A 130 -5.80 22.75 -24.52
CA PHE A 130 -6.03 21.32 -24.29
C PHE A 130 -6.68 20.65 -25.50
N GLN A 131 -7.73 21.26 -26.06
CA GLN A 131 -8.43 20.76 -27.25
C GLN A 131 -7.53 20.63 -28.48
N GLU A 132 -6.56 21.54 -28.63
CA GLU A 132 -5.62 21.56 -29.76
C GLU A 132 -4.38 20.66 -29.56
N THR A 133 -4.12 20.18 -28.34
CA THR A 133 -2.86 19.49 -27.99
C THR A 133 -3.08 18.09 -27.44
N VAL A 134 -3.49 17.98 -26.17
CA VAL A 134 -3.55 16.72 -25.43
C VAL A 134 -4.86 15.97 -25.71
N TYR A 135 -5.97 16.67 -25.87
CA TYR A 135 -7.30 16.07 -26.00
C TYR A 135 -7.42 15.07 -27.16
N PRO A 136 -6.90 15.34 -28.38
CA PRO A 136 -6.97 14.38 -29.48
C PRO A 136 -6.26 13.06 -29.14
N ILE A 137 -5.10 13.12 -28.48
CA ILE A 137 -4.35 11.93 -28.06
C ILE A 137 -5.17 11.12 -27.04
N LEU A 138 -5.81 11.80 -26.08
CA LEU A 138 -6.63 11.13 -25.07
C LEU A 138 -7.87 10.48 -25.68
N LEU A 139 -8.54 11.16 -26.61
CA LEU A 139 -9.73 10.63 -27.26
C LEU A 139 -9.41 9.38 -28.09
N ASP A 140 -8.32 9.41 -28.87
CA ASP A 140 -7.94 8.31 -29.76
C ASP A 140 -7.46 7.06 -28.99
N ASN A 141 -6.81 7.25 -27.83
CA ASN A 141 -6.09 6.17 -27.17
C ASN A 141 -6.65 5.76 -25.80
N CYS A 142 -7.50 6.58 -25.16
CA CYS A 142 -7.92 6.38 -23.77
C CYS A 142 -9.44 6.34 -23.57
N SER A 143 -10.23 6.86 -24.51
CA SER A 143 -11.69 7.00 -24.37
C SER A 143 -12.43 5.66 -24.21
N GLY A 144 -11.83 4.56 -24.68
CA GLY A 144 -12.34 3.20 -24.49
C GLY A 144 -12.63 2.84 -23.03
N CYS A 145 -11.87 3.41 -22.08
CA CYS A 145 -12.07 3.17 -20.64
C CYS A 145 -12.31 4.47 -19.84
N HIS A 146 -11.67 5.57 -20.23
CA HIS A 146 -11.63 6.84 -19.48
C HIS A 146 -12.68 7.87 -19.95
N SER A 147 -13.87 7.40 -20.35
CA SER A 147 -15.01 8.24 -20.72
C SER A 147 -16.29 7.81 -20.01
N THR A 148 -17.16 8.77 -19.69
CA THR A 148 -18.53 8.55 -19.23
C THR A 148 -19.38 7.77 -20.24
N ALA A 149 -19.05 7.83 -21.53
CA ALA A 149 -19.70 7.04 -22.57
C ALA A 149 -19.34 5.55 -22.54
N THR A 150 -18.29 5.17 -21.78
CA THR A 150 -17.83 3.79 -21.61
C THR A 150 -17.89 3.38 -20.13
N ASP A 151 -16.85 2.74 -19.60
CA ASP A 151 -16.81 2.24 -18.23
C ASP A 151 -16.73 3.35 -17.17
N ALA A 152 -16.41 4.58 -17.60
CA ALA A 152 -16.12 5.73 -16.74
C ALA A 152 -15.06 5.41 -15.69
N GLN A 153 -13.98 4.75 -16.12
CA GLN A 153 -12.83 4.52 -15.26
C GLN A 153 -12.17 5.86 -14.96
N ALA A 154 -12.10 6.22 -13.68
CA ALA A 154 -11.41 7.43 -13.27
C ALA A 154 -9.90 7.32 -13.54
N PRO A 155 -9.24 8.40 -14.00
CA PRO A 155 -9.80 9.74 -14.23
C PRO A 155 -10.51 9.81 -15.58
N ILE A 156 -11.56 10.62 -15.70
CA ILE A 156 -12.37 10.72 -16.92
C ILE A 156 -11.79 11.79 -17.87
N HIS A 157 -10.49 11.71 -18.11
CA HIS A 157 -9.73 12.71 -18.88
C HIS A 157 -9.85 12.53 -20.40
N ALA A 158 -10.56 11.49 -20.87
CA ALA A 158 -10.74 11.18 -22.28
C ALA A 158 -12.22 11.21 -22.69
N ASP A 159 -13.04 11.97 -21.96
CA ASP A 159 -14.45 12.08 -22.24
C ASP A 159 -14.75 12.83 -23.54
N THR A 160 -15.81 12.43 -24.25
CA THR A 160 -16.29 13.16 -25.44
C THR A 160 -16.74 14.60 -25.15
N ASN A 161 -17.10 14.91 -23.90
CA ASN A 161 -17.27 16.26 -23.40
C ASN A 161 -15.88 16.83 -23.04
N ALA A 162 -15.36 17.71 -23.91
CA ALA A 162 -14.03 18.29 -23.77
C ALA A 162 -13.86 19.09 -22.48
N GLU A 163 -14.92 19.76 -21.99
CA GLU A 163 -14.90 20.51 -20.74
C GLU A 163 -14.71 19.58 -19.52
N LEU A 164 -15.41 18.44 -19.50
CA LEU A 164 -15.25 17.44 -18.44
C LEU A 164 -13.87 16.78 -18.49
N ALA A 165 -13.44 16.39 -19.69
CA ALA A 165 -12.11 15.82 -19.94
C ALA A 165 -11.00 16.77 -19.49
N HIS A 166 -11.14 18.07 -19.76
CA HIS A 166 -10.21 19.12 -19.35
C HIS A 166 -10.13 19.27 -17.83
N GLU A 167 -11.26 19.31 -17.12
CA GLU A 167 -11.24 19.39 -15.65
C GLU A 167 -10.52 18.19 -15.01
N TYR A 168 -10.70 16.98 -15.54
CA TYR A 168 -9.92 15.81 -15.10
C TYR A 168 -8.44 15.88 -15.52
N ALA A 169 -8.14 16.34 -16.73
CA ALA A 169 -6.76 16.48 -17.21
C ALA A 169 -5.97 17.50 -16.35
N LEU A 170 -6.62 18.57 -15.90
CA LEU A 170 -6.04 19.55 -14.97
C LEU A 170 -5.58 18.89 -13.65
N THR A 171 -6.22 17.83 -13.19
CA THR A 171 -5.79 17.12 -11.96
C THR A 171 -4.56 16.24 -12.16
N ARG A 172 -4.11 16.08 -13.42
CA ARG A 172 -3.07 15.13 -13.84
C ARG A 172 -1.88 15.78 -14.53
N VAL A 173 -1.87 17.11 -14.66
CA VAL A 173 -0.85 17.88 -15.37
C VAL A 173 -0.05 18.79 -14.43
N ASN A 174 1.27 18.79 -14.59
CA ASN A 174 2.17 19.74 -13.96
C ASN A 174 2.69 20.72 -15.02
N PHE A 175 2.11 21.91 -15.11
CA PHE A 175 2.50 22.89 -16.11
C PHE A 175 3.90 23.48 -15.91
N LYS A 176 4.41 23.53 -14.67
CA LYS A 176 5.74 24.07 -14.37
C LYS A 176 6.85 23.06 -14.66
N LYS A 177 6.51 21.76 -14.63
CA LYS A 177 7.42 20.67 -14.97
C LYS A 177 6.67 19.56 -15.73
N PRO A 178 6.40 19.75 -17.04
CA PRO A 178 5.60 18.84 -17.87
C PRO A 178 5.95 17.35 -17.75
N VAL A 179 7.24 17.02 -17.64
CA VAL A 179 7.73 15.63 -17.49
C VAL A 179 7.24 14.91 -16.23
N ASP A 180 6.89 15.66 -15.18
CA ASP A 180 6.35 15.12 -13.92
C ASP A 180 4.82 14.97 -13.97
N SER A 181 4.16 15.33 -15.07
CA SER A 181 2.71 15.15 -15.24
C SER A 181 2.35 13.66 -15.21
N LYS A 182 1.27 13.30 -14.52
CA LYS A 182 0.78 11.91 -14.48
C LYS A 182 0.46 11.39 -15.88
N LEU A 183 -0.07 12.24 -16.76
CA LEU A 183 -0.28 11.91 -18.17
C LEU A 183 1.01 11.51 -18.90
N VAL A 184 2.19 11.97 -18.48
CA VAL A 184 3.48 11.60 -19.07
C VAL A 184 4.05 10.37 -18.38
N VAL A 185 4.04 10.37 -17.04
CA VAL A 185 4.57 9.31 -16.18
C VAL A 185 3.89 7.96 -16.43
N ARG A 186 2.56 7.93 -16.65
CA ARG A 186 1.81 6.67 -16.90
C ARG A 186 2.33 5.89 -18.11
N MET A 187 2.90 6.57 -19.10
CA MET A 187 3.43 5.94 -20.32
C MET A 187 4.92 5.63 -20.18
N GLY A 188 5.70 6.58 -19.62
CA GLY A 188 7.16 6.46 -19.55
C GLY A 188 7.67 5.60 -18.39
N ILE A 189 6.87 5.45 -17.33
CA ILE A 189 7.21 4.65 -16.15
C ILE A 189 6.26 3.47 -16.08
N ASP A 190 4.95 3.72 -15.91
CA ASP A 190 3.98 2.65 -15.61
C ASP A 190 3.66 1.74 -16.81
N ARG A 191 4.09 2.12 -18.02
CA ARG A 191 3.87 1.39 -19.29
C ARG A 191 2.40 1.08 -19.56
N HIS A 192 1.52 2.02 -19.24
CA HIS A 192 0.07 1.84 -19.30
C HIS A 192 -0.49 2.12 -20.70
N ASN A 193 -1.12 1.13 -21.32
CA ASN A 193 -1.87 1.25 -22.59
C ASN A 193 -1.14 2.11 -23.64
N CYS A 194 0.14 1.81 -23.85
CA CYS A 194 0.98 2.58 -24.73
C CYS A 194 0.53 2.50 -26.19
N PHE A 195 0.65 3.61 -26.90
CA PHE A 195 0.34 3.75 -28.32
C PHE A 195 1.61 4.05 -29.14
N GLY A 196 1.44 4.26 -30.44
CA GLY A 196 2.58 4.48 -31.33
C GLY A 196 3.43 3.21 -31.47
N ARG A 197 4.76 3.36 -31.56
CA ARG A 197 5.67 2.21 -31.76
C ARG A 197 5.94 1.42 -30.48
N ASP A 198 6.08 2.12 -29.36
CA ASP A 198 6.41 1.57 -28.05
C ASP A 198 6.07 2.60 -26.96
N CYS A 199 6.17 2.23 -25.69
CA CYS A 199 5.87 3.12 -24.57
C CYS A 199 6.76 4.36 -24.49
N LYS A 200 7.98 4.30 -25.02
CA LYS A 200 8.90 5.45 -25.07
C LYS A 200 8.43 6.47 -26.12
N ASP A 201 7.96 5.98 -27.26
CA ASP A 201 7.32 6.77 -28.32
C ASP A 201 6.03 7.44 -27.80
N ALA A 202 5.15 6.68 -27.13
CA ALA A 202 3.94 7.20 -26.49
C ALA A 202 4.27 8.30 -25.46
N ASN A 203 5.26 8.06 -24.62
CA ASN A 203 5.73 9.03 -23.62
C ASN A 203 6.24 10.33 -24.27
N ALA A 204 7.03 10.22 -25.34
CA ALA A 204 7.56 11.38 -26.05
C ALA A 204 6.45 12.21 -26.72
N GLN A 205 5.47 11.54 -27.35
CA GLN A 205 4.32 12.19 -27.97
C GLN A 205 3.46 12.92 -26.93
N MET A 206 3.14 12.25 -25.82
CA MET A 206 2.36 12.86 -24.73
C MET A 206 3.11 14.02 -24.05
N LEU A 207 4.43 13.87 -23.82
CA LEU A 207 5.25 14.96 -23.27
C LEU A 207 5.22 16.19 -24.18
N ALA A 208 5.40 16.03 -25.49
CA ALA A 208 5.35 17.13 -26.44
C ALA A 208 3.99 17.84 -26.44
N ALA A 209 2.89 17.08 -26.35
CA ALA A 209 1.55 17.64 -26.26
C ALA A 209 1.33 18.41 -24.95
N VAL A 210 1.79 17.88 -23.82
CA VAL A 210 1.71 18.55 -22.52
C VAL A 210 2.60 19.79 -22.47
N GLU A 211 3.79 19.78 -23.09
CA GLU A 211 4.66 20.95 -23.21
C GLU A 211 3.99 22.05 -24.05
N ALA A 212 3.32 21.69 -25.15
CA ALA A 212 2.56 22.64 -25.96
C ALA A 212 1.38 23.24 -25.18
N TRP A 213 0.66 22.42 -24.40
CA TRP A 213 -0.40 22.90 -23.51
C TRP A 213 0.16 23.83 -22.43
N ALA A 214 1.26 23.43 -21.80
CA ALA A 214 1.92 24.22 -20.76
C ALA A 214 2.41 25.56 -21.28
N ALA A 215 2.92 25.65 -22.51
CA ALA A 215 3.35 26.91 -23.12
C ALA A 215 2.21 27.94 -23.22
N ALA A 216 0.97 27.49 -23.45
CA ALA A 216 -0.20 28.37 -23.51
C ALA A 216 -0.67 28.83 -22.11
N VAL A 217 -0.44 28.03 -21.07
CA VAL A 217 -0.90 28.30 -19.69
C VAL A 217 0.17 29.02 -18.86
N ALA A 218 1.46 28.75 -19.11
CA ALA A 218 2.59 29.23 -18.32
C ALA A 218 2.59 30.74 -18.03
N PRO A 219 2.22 31.64 -18.97
CA PRO A 219 2.15 33.07 -18.69
C PRO A 219 1.16 33.48 -17.59
N THR A 220 0.23 32.59 -17.23
CA THR A 220 -0.81 32.84 -16.22
C THR A 220 -0.53 32.15 -14.89
N LEU A 221 0.51 31.30 -14.82
CA LEU A 221 0.82 30.56 -13.59
C LEU A 221 1.43 31.48 -12.53
N PRO A 222 1.02 31.35 -11.26
CA PRO A 222 1.66 32.08 -10.18
C PRO A 222 3.11 31.63 -10.02
N GLU A 223 4.03 32.57 -9.79
CA GLU A 223 5.42 32.24 -9.46
C GLU A 223 5.49 31.39 -8.18
N THR A 224 6.41 30.43 -8.16
CA THR A 224 6.73 29.68 -6.95
C THR A 224 7.80 30.45 -6.16
N PRO A 225 7.49 30.94 -4.94
CA PRO A 225 8.46 31.69 -4.15
C PRO A 225 9.77 30.93 -3.92
N ARG A 226 10.88 31.64 -4.11
CA ARG A 226 12.24 31.14 -3.84
C ARG A 226 12.99 32.14 -2.95
N PRO A 227 12.79 32.08 -1.62
CA PRO A 227 13.35 33.08 -0.69
C PRO A 227 14.88 33.21 -0.73
N ILE A 228 15.58 32.11 -1.06
CA ILE A 228 17.03 32.11 -1.26
C ILE A 228 17.32 31.77 -2.73
N PRO A 229 18.02 32.63 -3.48
CA PRO A 229 18.37 32.38 -4.88
C PRO A 229 19.09 31.04 -5.09
N ALA A 230 18.83 30.38 -6.22
CA ALA A 230 19.43 29.08 -6.55
C ALA A 230 20.96 29.07 -6.51
N GLY A 231 21.59 30.17 -6.94
CA GLY A 231 23.04 30.31 -6.96
C GLY A 231 23.67 30.69 -5.60
N GLN A 232 22.87 30.94 -4.57
CA GLN A 232 23.37 31.29 -3.24
C GLN A 232 23.50 30.04 -2.38
N THR A 233 24.73 29.65 -2.08
CA THR A 233 25.03 28.55 -1.16
C THR A 233 24.71 28.94 0.29
N ILE A 234 24.07 28.01 1.01
CA ILE A 234 23.83 28.10 2.46
C ILE A 234 24.92 27.28 3.16
N THR A 235 25.65 27.91 4.10
CA THR A 235 26.70 27.22 4.86
C THR A 235 26.13 26.47 6.07
N VAL A 236 26.86 25.46 6.54
CA VAL A 236 26.52 24.76 7.80
C VAL A 236 26.49 25.73 8.99
N ASP A 237 27.37 26.73 9.02
CA ASP A 237 27.38 27.75 10.07
C ASP A 237 26.11 28.59 10.05
N GLN A 238 25.60 28.94 8.87
CA GLN A 238 24.33 29.65 8.74
C GLN A 238 23.15 28.81 9.23
N VAL A 239 23.13 27.51 8.92
CA VAL A 239 22.14 26.55 9.47
C VAL A 239 22.22 26.52 10.99
N LYS A 240 23.43 26.39 11.55
CA LYS A 240 23.67 26.38 13.00
C LYS A 240 23.24 27.70 13.66
N GLN A 241 23.47 28.84 13.02
CA GLN A 241 23.05 30.15 13.54
C GLN A 241 21.53 30.24 13.69
N TRP A 242 20.76 29.83 12.68
CA TRP A 242 19.29 29.79 12.78
C TRP A 242 18.82 28.86 13.91
N ILE A 243 19.44 27.69 14.04
CA ILE A 243 19.12 26.74 15.10
C ILE A 243 19.45 27.31 16.48
N GLN A 244 20.61 27.95 16.66
CA GLN A 244 21.00 28.51 17.95
C GLN A 244 20.09 29.67 18.37
N ALA A 245 19.70 30.52 17.41
CA ALA A 245 18.73 31.59 17.67
C ALA A 245 17.40 31.03 18.16
N ASP A 246 16.91 29.96 17.54
CA ASP A 246 15.67 29.32 17.96
C ASP A 246 15.82 28.57 19.30
N LYS A 247 16.91 27.82 19.51
CA LYS A 247 17.20 27.12 20.78
C LYS A 247 17.20 28.05 21.98
N ALA A 248 17.63 29.31 21.81
CA ALA A 248 17.61 30.31 22.87
C ALA A 248 16.18 30.67 23.34
N THR A 249 15.16 30.36 22.54
CA THR A 249 13.73 30.57 22.87
C THR A 249 13.05 29.33 23.43
N VAL A 250 13.68 28.16 23.32
CA VAL A 250 13.12 26.88 23.78
C VAL A 250 13.32 26.76 25.30
N ALA A 251 12.25 26.43 26.02
CA ALA A 251 12.35 26.19 27.45
C ALA A 251 13.23 24.96 27.74
N ALA A 252 14.02 25.01 28.82
CA ALA A 252 14.95 23.94 29.17
C ALA A 252 14.27 22.56 29.34
N ALA A 253 13.03 22.53 29.82
CA ALA A 253 12.24 21.31 29.97
C ALA A 253 11.82 20.67 28.63
N ASP A 254 11.76 21.45 27.56
CA ASP A 254 11.33 20.99 26.24
C ASP A 254 12.50 20.62 25.33
N ALA A 255 13.72 21.07 25.66
CA ALA A 255 14.91 20.94 24.82
C ALA A 255 15.20 19.48 24.39
N GLU A 256 14.88 18.50 25.21
CA GLU A 256 15.06 17.08 24.88
C GLU A 256 14.10 16.57 23.80
N PHE A 257 12.95 17.23 23.58
CA PHE A 257 11.94 16.84 22.60
C PHE A 257 12.03 17.62 21.30
N ILE A 258 12.66 18.79 21.34
CA ILE A 258 12.85 19.64 20.17
C ILE A 258 13.97 19.10 19.28
N LYS A 259 13.69 18.99 17.98
CA LYS A 259 14.61 18.53 16.94
C LYS A 259 14.57 19.49 15.76
N TYR A 260 15.66 19.51 15.00
CA TYR A 260 15.81 20.40 13.86
C TYR A 260 16.15 19.59 12.62
N THR A 261 15.53 19.94 11.50
CA THR A 261 15.89 19.45 10.17
C THR A 261 16.31 20.57 9.25
N SER A 262 17.09 20.26 8.23
CA SER A 262 17.50 21.21 7.20
C SER A 262 17.22 20.67 5.80
N LEU A 263 16.88 21.57 4.88
CA LEU A 263 16.77 21.32 3.44
C LEU A 263 17.95 21.96 2.67
N HIS A 264 18.97 22.45 3.38
CA HIS A 264 20.03 23.25 2.78
C HIS A 264 20.85 22.48 1.75
N GLU A 265 21.06 21.17 1.92
CA GLU A 265 21.75 20.36 0.90
C GLU A 265 20.93 20.21 -0.37
N ILE A 266 19.62 20.01 -0.24
CA ILE A 266 18.69 19.99 -1.37
C ILE A 266 18.77 21.33 -2.11
N HIS A 267 18.66 22.44 -1.39
CA HIS A 267 18.81 23.79 -1.95
C HIS A 267 20.17 23.99 -2.64
N ASN A 268 21.28 23.64 -1.97
CA ASN A 268 22.64 23.80 -2.49
C ASN A 268 22.92 22.93 -3.72
N LYS A 269 22.09 21.91 -4.00
CA LYS A 269 22.12 21.14 -5.24
C LYS A 269 21.38 21.78 -6.40
N GLY A 270 20.76 22.94 -6.19
CA GLY A 270 20.17 23.74 -7.24
C GLY A 270 18.82 23.20 -7.73
N VAL A 271 18.11 22.41 -6.90
CA VAL A 271 16.73 21.98 -7.21
C VAL A 271 15.82 23.19 -7.45
N THR A 272 14.68 23.01 -8.11
CA THR A 272 13.73 24.11 -8.35
C THR A 272 12.98 24.52 -7.07
N ALA A 273 12.24 25.63 -7.14
CA ALA A 273 11.40 26.06 -6.03
C ALA A 273 10.23 25.08 -5.79
N GLU A 274 9.67 24.48 -6.85
CA GLU A 274 8.67 23.42 -6.74
C GLU A 274 9.24 22.20 -6.01
N GLU A 275 10.45 21.78 -6.36
CA GLU A 275 11.11 20.64 -5.75
C GLU A 275 11.42 20.87 -4.26
N LEU A 276 11.76 22.11 -3.85
CA LEU A 276 11.86 22.45 -2.43
C LEU A 276 10.50 22.35 -1.71
N ASN A 277 9.40 22.77 -2.35
CA ASN A 277 8.06 22.60 -1.79
C ASN A 277 7.68 21.12 -1.67
N VAL A 278 8.03 20.29 -2.66
CA VAL A 278 7.87 18.83 -2.58
C VAL A 278 8.64 18.29 -1.36
N ALA A 279 9.89 18.68 -1.16
CA ALA A 279 10.68 18.22 -0.01
C ALA A 279 10.09 18.65 1.35
N ARG A 280 9.56 19.87 1.45
CA ARG A 280 8.86 20.39 2.64
C ARG A 280 7.61 19.57 2.97
N VAL A 281 6.78 19.30 1.96
CA VAL A 281 5.59 18.45 2.12
C VAL A 281 6.00 17.02 2.48
N GLY A 282 7.05 16.48 1.85
CA GLY A 282 7.60 15.15 2.14
C GLY A 282 8.05 15.01 3.60
N LEU A 283 8.72 16.02 4.15
CA LEU A 283 9.10 16.08 5.57
C LEU A 283 7.88 15.99 6.48
N SER A 284 6.91 16.89 6.32
CA SER A 284 5.74 16.93 7.20
C SER A 284 4.86 15.68 7.03
N LYS A 285 4.68 15.21 5.79
CA LYS A 285 3.94 13.98 5.51
C LYS A 285 4.59 12.78 6.18
N ALA A 286 5.90 12.59 6.08
CA ALA A 286 6.58 11.47 6.73
C ALA A 286 6.45 11.50 8.26
N LEU A 287 6.58 12.67 8.88
CA LEU A 287 6.41 12.83 10.34
C LEU A 287 4.97 12.49 10.77
N ASN A 288 3.95 13.03 10.08
CA ASN A 288 2.55 12.80 10.44
C ASN A 288 2.05 11.40 10.06
N SER A 289 2.54 10.80 8.97
CA SER A 289 2.22 9.42 8.57
C SER A 289 2.85 8.36 9.48
N THR A 290 3.83 8.76 10.31
CA THR A 290 4.45 7.89 11.32
C THR A 290 3.98 8.22 12.75
N ALA A 291 2.97 9.09 12.88
CA ALA A 291 2.40 9.54 14.14
C ALA A 291 1.12 8.76 14.47
N ARG A 292 1.24 7.44 14.69
CA ARG A 292 0.11 6.48 14.75
C ARG A 292 -1.09 6.95 15.58
N TRP A 293 -0.83 7.57 16.73
CA TRP A 293 -1.87 7.96 17.68
C TRP A 293 -2.03 9.47 17.86
N ALA A 294 -1.31 10.28 17.07
CA ALA A 294 -1.46 11.73 17.15
C ALA A 294 -2.84 12.16 16.62
N PRO A 295 -3.60 12.99 17.36
CA PRO A 295 -4.99 13.33 17.01
C PRO A 295 -5.11 14.34 15.88
N VAL A 296 -4.04 15.06 15.56
CA VAL A 296 -4.06 16.17 14.59
C VAL A 296 -2.79 16.19 13.76
N ILE A 297 -2.89 16.81 12.59
CA ILE A 297 -1.73 17.15 11.77
C ILE A 297 -0.97 18.28 12.45
N VAL A 298 0.35 18.11 12.60
CA VAL A 298 1.25 19.17 13.05
C VAL A 298 2.37 19.32 12.03
N ASN A 299 2.50 20.52 11.47
CA ASN A 299 3.61 20.83 10.57
C ASN A 299 4.84 21.26 11.37
N PRO A 300 6.05 20.90 10.91
CA PRO A 300 7.26 21.42 11.50
C PRO A 300 7.38 22.93 11.19
N VAL A 301 7.96 23.68 12.13
CA VAL A 301 7.98 25.15 12.11
C VAL A 301 9.27 25.66 11.45
N ASP A 302 9.17 26.55 10.48
CA ASP A 302 10.34 27.21 9.88
C ASP A 302 11.02 28.13 10.91
N VAL A 303 12.30 27.87 11.17
CA VAL A 303 13.16 28.68 12.06
C VAL A 303 14.26 29.43 11.28
N SER A 304 14.23 29.36 9.95
CA SER A 304 15.12 30.09 9.06
C SER A 304 14.57 31.45 8.61
N ASP A 305 13.67 32.04 9.40
CA ASP A 305 13.10 33.38 9.18
C ASP A 305 12.44 33.50 7.80
N GLY A 306 11.41 32.67 7.59
CA GLY A 306 10.59 32.63 6.37
C GLY A 306 11.26 32.08 5.12
N LYS A 307 12.50 31.57 5.23
CA LYS A 307 13.26 31.04 4.10
C LYS A 307 12.88 29.61 3.75
N GLY A 308 12.19 28.91 4.64
CA GLY A 308 11.75 27.54 4.46
C GLY A 308 12.90 26.56 4.25
N ILE A 309 13.99 26.71 5.01
CA ILE A 309 15.17 25.84 4.92
C ILE A 309 15.36 25.00 6.18
N VAL A 310 15.29 25.62 7.36
CA VAL A 310 15.51 24.93 8.63
C VAL A 310 14.18 24.83 9.36
N TYR A 311 13.81 23.62 9.75
CA TYR A 311 12.54 23.34 10.39
C TYR A 311 12.74 22.73 11.76
N ARG A 312 12.09 23.30 12.77
CA ARG A 312 11.96 22.71 14.11
C ARG A 312 10.74 21.80 14.15
N PHE A 313 10.86 20.66 14.83
CA PHE A 313 9.73 19.83 15.19
C PHE A 313 9.85 19.32 16.63
N ASP A 314 8.72 19.18 17.30
CA ASP A 314 8.63 18.61 18.64
C ASP A 314 8.19 17.15 18.53
N THR A 315 9.05 16.23 18.99
CA THR A 315 8.78 14.79 18.93
C THR A 315 7.49 14.37 19.64
N ARG A 316 7.01 15.14 20.64
CA ARG A 316 5.76 14.84 21.36
C ARG A 316 4.53 15.02 20.49
N ASN A 317 4.57 15.95 19.52
CA ASN A 317 3.44 16.20 18.62
C ASN A 317 3.14 15.01 17.70
N TYR A 318 4.14 14.14 17.46
CA TYR A 318 4.03 12.99 16.57
C TYR A 318 3.98 11.67 17.35
N TRP A 319 4.86 11.55 18.34
CA TRP A 319 5.12 10.30 19.06
C TRP A 319 4.93 10.44 20.57
N GLY A 320 4.32 11.53 21.03
CA GLY A 320 3.95 11.75 22.44
C GLY A 320 2.57 11.23 22.78
N TYR A 321 1.97 10.40 21.93
CA TYR A 321 0.67 9.75 22.16
C TYR A 321 0.92 8.25 22.18
N ASN A 322 0.42 7.56 23.19
CA ASN A 322 0.73 6.15 23.42
C ASN A 322 -0.50 5.39 23.90
N LYS A 323 -0.61 4.13 23.48
CA LYS A 323 -1.65 3.20 23.93
C LYS A 323 -1.05 2.12 24.83
N GLY A 324 -0.15 2.49 25.75
CA GLY A 324 0.47 1.58 26.72
C GLY A 324 1.71 0.81 26.22
N VAL A 325 2.29 1.21 25.09
CA VAL A 325 3.52 0.58 24.58
C VAL A 325 4.73 1.07 25.37
N THR A 326 5.44 0.15 26.02
CA THR A 326 6.62 0.45 26.85
C THR A 326 7.95 0.02 26.22
N LYS A 327 7.90 -0.76 25.15
CA LYS A 327 9.05 -1.26 24.39
C LYS A 327 8.63 -1.38 22.94
N LEU A 328 9.42 -0.91 21.98
CA LEU A 328 9.16 -1.14 20.55
C LEU A 328 9.75 -2.50 20.15
N HIS A 329 8.97 -3.31 19.45
CA HIS A 329 9.47 -4.57 18.90
C HIS A 329 10.52 -4.34 17.81
N PHE A 330 11.31 -5.39 17.57
CA PHE A 330 12.30 -5.41 16.50
C PHE A 330 11.70 -4.99 15.16
N GLY A 331 12.49 -4.24 14.40
CA GLY A 331 12.11 -3.77 13.08
C GLY A 331 12.43 -4.73 11.94
N GLY A 332 13.38 -5.66 12.07
CA GLY A 332 13.86 -6.41 10.90
C GLY A 332 12.84 -7.40 10.32
N SER A 333 13.27 -8.18 9.34
CA SER A 333 12.40 -9.12 8.65
C SER A 333 11.84 -10.13 9.66
N ASP A 334 10.52 -10.10 9.85
CA ASP A 334 9.81 -10.99 10.77
C ASP A 334 9.98 -12.48 10.36
N ASP A 335 10.45 -12.71 9.13
CA ASP A 335 10.90 -13.98 8.57
C ASP A 335 12.14 -14.54 9.30
N ASP A 336 13.07 -13.69 9.75
CA ASP A 336 14.25 -14.15 10.50
C ASP A 336 13.88 -14.72 11.87
N VAL A 337 12.81 -14.19 12.46
CA VAL A 337 12.27 -14.61 13.76
C VAL A 337 11.49 -15.92 13.63
N PHE A 338 10.66 -16.06 12.59
CA PHE A 338 9.83 -17.25 12.37
C PHE A 338 10.62 -18.44 11.78
N PHE A 339 11.63 -18.19 10.92
CA PHE A 339 12.44 -19.24 10.30
C PHE A 339 13.79 -19.49 11.01
N GLY A 340 13.95 -18.97 12.23
CA GLY A 340 14.96 -19.42 13.19
C GLY A 340 16.41 -19.05 12.88
N ARG A 341 16.66 -17.88 12.25
CA ARG A 341 18.03 -17.43 11.97
C ARG A 341 18.63 -16.69 13.17
N THR A 342 19.96 -16.62 13.23
CA THR A 342 20.77 -16.06 14.33
C THR A 342 20.71 -14.53 14.44
N SER A 343 19.52 -13.93 14.33
CA SER A 343 19.34 -12.49 14.30
C SER A 343 19.51 -11.84 15.68
N VAL A 344 20.05 -10.62 15.67
CA VAL A 344 20.04 -9.70 16.81
C VAL A 344 19.10 -8.53 16.52
N ASN A 345 18.50 -7.94 17.55
CA ASN A 345 17.66 -6.76 17.41
C ASN A 345 18.50 -5.48 17.22
N TYR A 346 17.85 -4.32 17.11
CA TYR A 346 18.53 -3.02 16.98
C TYR A 346 19.37 -2.62 18.20
N LEU A 347 19.25 -3.36 19.31
CA LEU A 347 20.08 -3.23 20.51
C LEU A 347 21.22 -4.26 20.55
N GLY A 348 21.36 -5.11 19.53
CA GLY A 348 22.34 -6.18 19.48
C GLY A 348 21.96 -7.44 20.29
N GLU A 349 20.73 -7.53 20.78
CA GLU A 349 20.25 -8.67 21.58
C GLU A 349 19.72 -9.80 20.69
N ARG A 350 20.04 -11.05 21.00
CA ARG A 350 19.58 -12.21 20.21
C ARG A 350 18.05 -12.31 20.23
N VAL A 351 17.44 -12.45 19.06
CA VAL A 351 15.99 -12.62 18.89
C VAL A 351 15.69 -14.11 18.72
N GLY A 352 14.95 -14.68 19.67
CA GLY A 352 14.45 -16.06 19.60
C GLY A 352 13.09 -16.14 18.92
N SER A 353 12.72 -17.33 18.43
CA SER A 353 11.42 -17.59 17.79
C SER A 353 10.22 -17.45 18.74
N ASP A 354 10.47 -17.39 20.06
CA ASP A 354 9.46 -17.19 21.10
C ASP A 354 9.12 -15.72 21.35
N VAL A 355 9.87 -14.76 20.80
CA VAL A 355 9.62 -13.32 20.97
C VAL A 355 8.23 -12.92 20.47
N THR A 356 7.75 -13.54 19.38
CA THR A 356 6.43 -13.24 18.77
C THR A 356 5.26 -13.61 19.68
N THR A 357 5.48 -14.52 20.63
CA THR A 357 4.46 -14.96 21.60
C THR A 357 4.65 -14.31 22.98
N LYS A 358 5.89 -14.00 23.38
CA LYS A 358 6.22 -13.39 24.67
C LYS A 358 6.13 -11.87 24.67
N GLU A 359 6.47 -11.23 23.57
CA GLU A 359 6.46 -9.78 23.41
C GLU A 359 5.23 -9.35 22.61
N LYS A 360 4.03 -9.53 23.18
CA LYS A 360 2.81 -8.91 22.66
C LYS A 360 2.63 -7.51 23.24
N TYR A 361 2.25 -6.55 22.41
CA TYR A 361 1.78 -5.26 22.91
C TYR A 361 0.53 -5.46 23.75
N ARG A 362 0.52 -4.85 24.94
CA ARG A 362 -0.64 -4.81 25.82
C ARG A 362 -1.29 -3.44 25.70
N TYR A 363 -2.03 -3.25 24.63
CA TYR A 363 -2.66 -1.96 24.37
C TYR A 363 -3.65 -1.61 25.49
N LYS A 364 -3.60 -0.36 25.93
CA LYS A 364 -4.65 0.23 26.77
C LYS A 364 -5.92 0.43 25.96
N ALA A 365 -7.05 0.64 26.63
CA ALA A 365 -8.31 0.95 25.96
C ALA A 365 -8.22 2.30 25.21
N GLU A 366 -7.64 3.31 25.86
CA GLU A 366 -7.55 4.67 25.35
C GLU A 366 -6.11 5.08 25.05
N VAL A 367 -5.96 6.03 24.11
CA VAL A 367 -4.71 6.73 23.85
C VAL A 367 -4.49 7.79 24.93
N GLU A 368 -3.27 7.90 25.44
CA GLU A 368 -2.86 8.88 26.42
C GLU A 368 -1.69 9.71 25.90
N GLU A 369 -1.55 10.95 26.38
CA GLU A 369 -0.31 11.72 26.19
C GLU A 369 0.81 11.10 27.05
N ASP A 370 1.90 10.72 26.40
CA ASP A 370 3.06 10.07 26.99
C ASP A 370 4.35 10.56 26.31
N PRO A 371 4.99 11.62 26.85
CA PRO A 371 6.26 12.10 26.34
C PRO A 371 7.38 11.04 26.40
N SER A 372 7.28 10.03 27.27
CA SER A 372 8.31 8.97 27.34
C SER A 372 8.29 8.08 26.10
N PHE A 373 7.12 7.88 25.48
CA PHE A 373 6.99 7.19 24.21
C PHE A 373 7.69 7.95 23.08
N ALA A 374 7.64 9.28 23.09
CA ALA A 374 8.36 10.10 22.11
C ALA A 374 9.88 9.89 22.20
N LYS A 375 10.42 9.73 23.41
CA LYS A 375 11.84 9.41 23.62
C LYS A 375 12.19 8.02 23.09
N LEU A 376 11.31 7.05 23.33
CA LEU A 376 11.48 5.68 22.86
C LEU A 376 11.50 5.61 21.32
N VAL A 377 10.53 6.25 20.67
CA VAL A 377 10.45 6.34 19.20
C VAL A 377 11.66 7.09 18.63
N TRP A 378 12.02 8.23 19.21
CA TRP A 378 13.20 8.98 18.76
C TRP A 378 14.50 8.17 18.90
N GLY A 379 14.64 7.40 19.99
CA GLY A 379 15.73 6.45 20.17
C GLY A 379 15.80 5.41 19.05
N ARG A 380 14.65 4.84 18.66
CA ARG A 380 14.55 3.88 17.56
C ARG A 380 14.88 4.48 16.19
N ILE A 381 14.47 5.71 15.93
CA ILE A 381 14.79 6.43 14.68
C ILE A 381 16.30 6.66 14.57
N LYS A 382 16.96 7.09 15.65
CA LYS A 382 18.41 7.28 15.70
C LYS A 382 19.21 5.99 15.52
N ALA A 383 18.64 4.84 15.88
CA ALA A 383 19.26 3.54 15.62
C ALA A 383 19.28 3.16 14.13
N GLY A 384 18.53 3.88 13.27
CA GLY A 384 18.51 3.68 11.82
C GLY A 384 17.96 2.33 11.40
N ASN A 385 18.19 1.93 10.15
CA ASN A 385 17.80 0.61 9.68
C ASN A 385 18.77 -0.46 10.21
N VAL A 386 18.26 -1.54 10.77
CA VAL A 386 19.07 -2.68 11.25
C VAL A 386 18.82 -3.96 10.45
N GLU A 387 17.86 -3.95 9.52
CA GLU A 387 17.54 -5.12 8.74
C GLU A 387 18.57 -5.38 7.63
N GLY A 388 18.99 -6.65 7.50
CA GLY A 388 19.70 -7.24 6.37
C GLY A 388 19.10 -8.59 5.96
N ALA A 389 18.37 -8.65 4.85
CA ALA A 389 17.85 -9.90 4.30
C ALA A 389 18.96 -10.77 3.66
N THR A 390 19.53 -11.64 4.49
CA THR A 390 19.67 -13.10 4.28
C THR A 390 20.73 -13.75 3.38
N ASP A 391 21.65 -13.05 2.70
CA ASP A 391 22.79 -13.72 2.02
C ASP A 391 24.16 -13.13 2.37
N SER A 392 24.76 -13.53 3.51
CA SER A 392 26.14 -13.19 3.97
C SER A 392 26.53 -11.70 4.10
N ALA A 393 25.78 -10.79 3.48
CA ALA A 393 25.89 -9.36 3.56
C ALA A 393 24.81 -8.86 4.53
N VAL A 394 25.20 -8.72 5.79
CA VAL A 394 24.50 -7.84 6.73
C VAL A 394 24.38 -6.48 6.02
N LEU A 395 23.17 -5.96 5.87
CA LEU A 395 23.02 -4.57 5.44
C LEU A 395 23.75 -3.74 6.51
N PRO A 396 24.77 -2.95 6.14
CA PRO A 396 25.41 -2.07 7.10
C PRO A 396 24.32 -1.27 7.80
N PRO A 397 24.36 -1.10 9.13
CA PRO A 397 23.43 -0.21 9.81
C PRO A 397 23.50 1.14 9.10
N TYR A 398 22.44 1.49 8.38
CA TYR A 398 22.37 2.78 7.70
C TYR A 398 21.89 3.80 8.75
N THR A 399 22.75 4.05 9.73
CA THR A 399 22.85 5.32 10.45
C THR A 399 23.89 6.24 9.80
N ASP A 400 24.71 5.72 8.86
CA ASP A 400 25.68 6.47 8.05
C ASP A 400 24.97 7.55 7.23
N GLY A 401 24.77 8.70 7.87
CA GLY A 401 24.04 9.81 7.29
C GLY A 401 23.42 10.74 8.32
N PHE A 402 22.81 10.23 9.41
CA PHE A 402 22.15 11.11 10.40
C PHE A 402 23.15 12.11 10.96
N LYS A 403 23.08 13.36 10.51
CA LYS A 403 23.97 14.44 10.93
C LYS A 403 23.68 14.97 12.33
N ASP A 404 23.18 14.15 13.24
CA ASP A 404 22.77 14.59 14.57
C ASP A 404 23.93 15.21 15.38
N ALA A 405 25.17 14.85 15.05
CA ALA A 405 26.40 15.42 15.59
C ALA A 405 26.51 16.95 15.41
N ASP A 406 25.90 17.52 14.37
CA ASP A 406 25.87 18.98 14.13
C ASP A 406 24.68 19.67 14.80
N GLY A 407 23.82 18.93 15.52
CA GLY A 407 22.65 19.43 16.20
C GLY A 407 21.40 19.60 15.32
N TYR A 408 21.40 19.05 14.11
CA TYR A 408 20.26 18.94 13.19
C TYR A 408 20.38 17.70 12.30
N ILE A 409 19.36 17.41 11.50
CA ILE A 409 19.34 16.28 10.55
C ILE A 409 18.93 16.78 9.17
N GLU A 410 19.43 16.22 8.08
CA GLU A 410 18.87 16.57 6.77
C GLU A 410 17.45 16.02 6.65
N ALA A 411 16.52 16.85 6.22
CA ALA A 411 15.11 16.46 6.11
C ALA A 411 14.95 15.22 5.22
N SER A 412 15.75 15.12 4.16
CA SER A 412 15.73 13.96 3.26
C SER A 412 16.19 12.66 3.92
N GLN A 413 17.18 12.71 4.81
CA GLN A 413 17.64 11.55 5.58
C GLN A 413 16.60 11.13 6.63
N LEU A 414 15.95 12.10 7.27
CA LEU A 414 14.89 11.81 8.23
C LEU A 414 13.70 11.13 7.54
N VAL A 415 13.21 11.71 6.42
CA VAL A 415 12.13 11.13 5.61
C VAL A 415 12.50 9.74 5.12
N TYR A 416 13.72 9.57 4.60
CA TYR A 416 14.25 8.27 4.20
C TYR A 416 14.16 7.24 5.32
N THR A 417 14.57 7.61 6.53
CA THR A 417 14.67 6.68 7.66
C THR A 417 13.33 6.30 8.26
N VAL A 418 12.45 7.26 8.55
CA VAL A 418 11.19 6.98 9.25
C VAL A 418 10.21 6.17 8.40
N THR A 419 10.44 6.13 7.09
CA THR A 419 9.64 5.36 6.11
C THR A 419 10.29 4.05 5.70
N ARG A 420 11.46 3.72 6.26
CA ARG A 420 12.06 2.38 6.12
C ARG A 420 11.16 1.35 6.78
N PRO A 421 10.95 0.18 6.17
CA PRO A 421 10.06 -0.85 6.69
C PRO A 421 10.27 -1.19 8.15
N ASP A 422 11.54 -1.39 8.52
CA ASP A 422 11.92 -1.85 9.84
C ASP A 422 11.74 -0.76 10.92
N VAL A 423 12.07 0.47 10.55
CA VAL A 423 11.84 1.64 11.40
C VAL A 423 10.35 1.89 11.50
N TYR A 424 9.64 1.93 10.38
CA TYR A 424 8.21 2.17 10.26
C TYR A 424 7.41 1.17 11.11
N ASN A 425 7.59 -0.14 10.91
CA ASN A 425 6.90 -1.18 11.69
C ASN A 425 7.13 -1.00 13.19
N ALA A 426 8.37 -0.67 13.59
CA ALA A 426 8.73 -0.48 14.98
C ALA A 426 8.09 0.79 15.57
N ILE A 427 8.25 1.95 14.93
CA ILE A 427 7.76 3.24 15.47
C ILE A 427 6.24 3.38 15.39
N MET A 428 5.61 2.72 14.41
CA MET A 428 4.17 2.55 14.35
C MET A 428 3.68 1.50 15.36
N ALA A 429 4.58 0.83 16.10
CA ALA A 429 4.25 -0.22 17.05
C ALA A 429 3.29 -1.29 16.46
N ILE A 430 3.49 -1.67 15.20
CA ILE A 430 2.62 -2.62 14.51
C ILE A 430 2.77 -3.99 15.17
N PRO A 431 1.68 -4.63 15.63
CA PRO A 431 1.78 -5.90 16.34
C PRO A 431 2.20 -7.03 15.40
N TRP A 432 2.56 -8.18 15.97
CA TRP A 432 3.05 -9.33 15.22
C TRP A 432 2.00 -10.00 14.35
N TYR A 433 0.71 -9.87 14.69
CA TYR A 433 -0.38 -10.48 13.94
C TYR A 433 -1.49 -9.48 13.66
N ALA A 434 -2.15 -9.59 12.50
CA ALA A 434 -3.14 -8.60 12.11
C ALA A 434 -4.38 -8.63 13.02
N GLN A 435 -4.74 -9.76 13.63
CA GLN A 435 -5.83 -9.80 14.62
C GLN A 435 -5.57 -8.89 15.82
N ASP A 436 -4.30 -8.78 16.26
CA ASP A 436 -3.94 -7.92 17.38
C ASP A 436 -4.06 -6.43 16.96
N LEU A 437 -3.85 -6.12 15.66
CA LEU A 437 -4.10 -4.78 15.10
C LEU A 437 -5.60 -4.52 14.96
N GLU A 438 -6.36 -5.45 14.40
CA GLU A 438 -7.82 -5.34 14.23
C GLU A 438 -8.53 -5.14 15.57
N ASP A 439 -8.12 -5.87 16.61
CA ASP A 439 -8.62 -5.71 17.98
C ASP A 439 -8.28 -4.33 18.55
N GLU A 440 -7.05 -3.84 18.33
CA GLU A 440 -6.61 -2.52 18.80
C GLU A 440 -7.36 -1.38 18.11
N LEU A 441 -7.56 -1.49 16.80
CA LEU A 441 -8.34 -0.55 15.99
C LEU A 441 -9.84 -0.64 16.28
N GLY A 442 -10.29 -1.72 16.92
CA GLY A 442 -11.70 -1.98 17.17
C GLY A 442 -12.48 -2.23 15.88
N VAL A 443 -11.91 -2.99 14.94
CA VAL A 443 -12.60 -3.42 13.73
C VAL A 443 -13.87 -4.18 14.12
N ILE A 444 -15.01 -3.79 13.55
CA ILE A 444 -16.29 -4.45 13.82
C ILE A 444 -16.31 -5.80 13.11
N LYS A 445 -16.42 -6.88 13.89
CA LYS A 445 -16.42 -8.28 13.40
C LYS A 445 -17.51 -9.16 14.03
N ASP A 446 -18.48 -8.54 14.73
CA ASP A 446 -19.44 -9.20 15.60
C ASP A 446 -20.41 -10.15 14.85
N GLU A 447 -20.64 -9.92 13.56
CA GLU A 447 -21.51 -10.73 12.68
C GLU A 447 -20.71 -11.67 11.77
N GLY A 448 -19.44 -11.85 12.10
CA GLY A 448 -18.55 -12.66 11.33
C GLY A 448 -18.29 -12.08 9.93
N MET A 449 -18.40 -12.91 8.89
CA MET A 449 -18.15 -12.48 7.50
C MET A 449 -19.05 -11.32 7.07
N LYS A 450 -20.26 -11.22 7.64
CA LYS A 450 -21.24 -10.18 7.33
C LYS A 450 -20.85 -8.80 7.87
N SER A 451 -19.86 -8.73 8.74
CA SER A 451 -19.31 -7.45 9.21
C SER A 451 -18.42 -6.76 8.17
N TYR A 452 -18.10 -7.42 7.06
CA TYR A 452 -17.22 -6.92 6.01
C TYR A 452 -17.95 -6.75 4.68
N GLU A 453 -17.48 -5.79 3.90
CA GLU A 453 -17.97 -5.46 2.58
C GLU A 453 -16.91 -5.89 1.56
N TYR A 454 -17.20 -6.91 0.75
CA TYR A 454 -16.20 -7.52 -0.13
C TYR A 454 -16.25 -6.96 -1.55
N MET A 455 -15.08 -6.90 -2.20
CA MET A 455 -14.96 -6.60 -3.62
C MET A 455 -13.96 -7.54 -4.28
N VAL A 456 -14.20 -7.84 -5.54
CA VAL A 456 -13.19 -8.44 -6.43
C VAL A 456 -13.01 -7.51 -7.62
N THR A 457 -11.81 -6.98 -7.78
CA THR A 457 -11.43 -6.19 -8.96
C THR A 457 -10.56 -7.05 -9.88
N LYS A 458 -10.95 -7.19 -11.14
CA LYS A 458 -10.13 -7.78 -12.20
C LYS A 458 -9.04 -6.79 -12.59
N GLN A 459 -7.82 -7.29 -12.79
CA GLN A 459 -6.67 -6.55 -13.33
C GLN A 459 -6.43 -5.21 -12.62
N ALA A 460 -6.45 -5.23 -11.29
CA ALA A 460 -6.19 -4.05 -10.47
C ALA A 460 -4.73 -3.56 -10.62
N ILE A 461 -3.86 -3.90 -9.65
CA ILE A 461 -2.39 -3.70 -9.73
C ILE A 461 -1.65 -5.00 -10.04
N THR A 462 -2.39 -6.11 -10.03
CA THR A 462 -1.87 -7.46 -10.26
C THR A 462 -2.07 -7.84 -11.72
N ILE A 463 -1.36 -8.89 -12.15
CA ILE A 463 -1.59 -9.51 -13.46
C ILE A 463 -3.03 -9.99 -13.61
N ASP A 464 -3.77 -10.15 -12.50
CA ASP A 464 -4.94 -11.00 -12.48
C ASP A 464 -6.20 -10.44 -11.81
N SER A 465 -6.35 -10.58 -10.49
CA SER A 465 -7.41 -9.92 -9.72
C SER A 465 -6.94 -9.67 -8.30
N ARG A 466 -7.64 -8.77 -7.61
CA ARG A 466 -7.41 -8.44 -6.21
C ARG A 466 -8.71 -8.54 -5.45
N MET A 467 -8.65 -9.16 -4.28
CA MET A 467 -9.76 -9.20 -3.35
C MET A 467 -9.60 -8.12 -2.30
N TYR A 468 -10.73 -7.52 -1.96
CA TYR A 468 -10.84 -6.46 -0.98
C TYR A 468 -11.90 -6.84 0.02
N TRP A 469 -11.69 -6.42 1.24
CA TRP A 469 -12.73 -6.33 2.25
C TRP A 469 -12.54 -5.07 3.06
N ARG A 470 -13.66 -4.39 3.26
CA ARG A 470 -13.75 -3.15 4.00
C ARG A 470 -14.57 -3.39 5.26
N ALA A 471 -14.11 -2.86 6.38
CA ALA A 471 -14.85 -2.81 7.62
C ALA A 471 -14.85 -1.40 8.21
N ARG A 472 -15.81 -1.15 9.09
CA ARG A 472 -15.80 0.02 9.97
C ARG A 472 -15.15 -0.33 11.30
N THR A 473 -14.53 0.65 11.92
CA THR A 473 -14.06 0.53 13.29
C THR A 473 -15.11 1.08 14.25
N LYS A 474 -15.03 0.69 15.53
CA LYS A 474 -15.91 1.19 16.61
C LYS A 474 -15.79 2.70 16.82
N SER A 475 -14.65 3.31 16.44
CA SER A 475 -14.46 4.76 16.45
C SER A 475 -15.07 5.48 15.24
N GLY A 476 -15.65 4.75 14.29
CA GLY A 476 -16.20 5.31 13.06
C GLY A 476 -15.18 5.54 11.96
N GLY A 477 -13.98 4.97 12.06
CA GLY A 477 -12.97 4.92 11.01
C GLY A 477 -13.22 3.80 9.98
N PHE A 478 -12.21 3.55 9.14
CA PHE A 478 -12.22 2.49 8.13
C PHE A 478 -11.01 1.56 8.27
N TYR A 479 -11.22 0.31 7.89
CA TYR A 479 -10.19 -0.69 7.78
C TYR A 479 -10.35 -1.38 6.43
N TRP A 480 -9.33 -1.26 5.59
CA TRP A 480 -9.23 -1.98 4.33
C TRP A 480 -8.15 -3.02 4.46
N LYS A 481 -8.46 -4.20 3.98
CA LYS A 481 -7.47 -5.23 3.77
C LYS A 481 -7.64 -5.80 2.38
N THR A 482 -6.54 -6.23 1.81
CA THR A 482 -6.52 -6.65 0.42
C THR A 482 -5.45 -7.69 0.25
N TRP A 483 -5.68 -8.62 -0.66
CA TRP A 483 -4.67 -9.57 -1.06
C TRP A 483 -4.84 -9.91 -2.52
N ASP A 484 -3.72 -10.26 -3.10
CA ASP A 484 -3.64 -10.60 -4.50
C ASP A 484 -4.01 -12.07 -4.66
N VAL A 485 -4.89 -12.35 -5.61
CA VAL A 485 -5.33 -13.73 -5.86
C VAL A 485 -4.39 -14.32 -6.90
N PHE A 486 -3.56 -15.28 -6.46
CA PHE A 486 -2.55 -15.90 -7.32
C PHE A 486 -3.18 -16.88 -8.31
N THR A 487 -2.77 -16.76 -9.56
CA THR A 487 -2.86 -17.84 -10.53
C THR A 487 -1.45 -18.38 -10.76
N GLY A 488 -1.27 -19.70 -10.63
CA GLY A 488 0.05 -20.31 -10.87
C GLY A 488 0.56 -20.12 -12.32
N GLN A 489 1.74 -20.67 -12.64
CA GLN A 489 2.37 -20.56 -13.97
C GLN A 489 1.44 -20.99 -15.12
N LEU A 490 1.16 -20.10 -16.07
CA LEU A 490 0.33 -20.34 -17.27
C LEU A 490 0.83 -21.58 -18.05
N GLU A 491 -0.10 -22.41 -18.56
CA GLU A 491 0.22 -23.65 -19.29
C GLU A 491 0.00 -23.50 -20.79
N GLY A 492 0.62 -24.38 -21.58
CA GLY A 492 0.26 -24.52 -23.00
C GLY A 492 0.57 -23.28 -23.86
N ASN A 493 1.65 -22.56 -23.56
CA ASN A 493 2.06 -21.31 -24.24
C ASN A 493 1.09 -20.13 -24.08
N VAL A 494 0.19 -20.16 -23.09
CA VAL A 494 -0.62 -18.99 -22.71
C VAL A 494 0.31 -17.90 -22.17
N GLN A 495 0.24 -16.70 -22.76
CA GLN A 495 1.12 -15.56 -22.47
C GLN A 495 0.39 -14.41 -21.75
N THR A 496 -0.95 -14.37 -21.83
CA THR A 496 -1.77 -13.37 -21.15
C THR A 496 -2.88 -14.03 -20.34
N ILE A 497 -3.44 -13.28 -19.40
CA ILE A 497 -4.55 -13.78 -18.60
C ILE A 497 -5.83 -13.96 -19.41
N GLU A 498 -6.08 -13.09 -20.39
CA GLU A 498 -7.22 -13.20 -21.29
C GLU A 498 -7.19 -14.51 -22.06
N GLN A 499 -6.01 -14.88 -22.58
CA GLN A 499 -5.81 -16.18 -23.21
C GLN A 499 -6.06 -17.34 -22.24
N ALA A 500 -5.71 -17.19 -20.96
CA ALA A 500 -5.99 -18.18 -19.94
C ALA A 500 -7.51 -18.34 -19.72
N TYR A 501 -8.25 -17.23 -19.63
CA TYR A 501 -9.70 -17.23 -19.50
C TYR A 501 -10.40 -17.83 -20.72
N GLU A 502 -9.98 -17.46 -21.93
CA GLU A 502 -10.53 -17.99 -23.19
C GLU A 502 -10.31 -19.51 -23.32
N GLN A 503 -9.20 -20.02 -22.79
CA GLN A 503 -8.89 -21.45 -22.80
C GLN A 503 -9.46 -22.21 -21.60
N GLY A 504 -10.26 -21.57 -20.75
CA GLY A 504 -10.82 -22.19 -19.54
C GLY A 504 -9.77 -22.51 -18.47
N GLN A 505 -8.53 -22.02 -18.62
CA GLN A 505 -7.49 -22.08 -17.59
C GLN A 505 -7.72 -21.01 -16.51
N ILE A 506 -8.95 -20.97 -15.98
CA ILE A 506 -9.31 -20.10 -14.88
C ILE A 506 -8.60 -20.65 -13.67
N ARG A 507 -7.57 -19.96 -13.20
CA ARG A 507 -6.79 -20.37 -12.02
C ARG A 507 -7.23 -19.65 -10.77
N PHE A 508 -8.36 -18.96 -10.89
CA PHE A 508 -8.95 -18.20 -9.81
C PHE A 508 -9.89 -19.04 -9.00
N PRO A 509 -9.69 -19.02 -7.70
CA PRO A 509 -10.49 -19.86 -6.86
C PRO A 509 -11.70 -19.19 -6.20
N PHE A 510 -11.67 -17.87 -6.04
CA PHE A 510 -12.83 -17.15 -5.50
C PHE A 510 -13.99 -17.12 -6.49
N TRP A 511 -13.74 -17.29 -7.79
CA TRP A 511 -14.85 -17.41 -8.75
C TRP A 511 -15.60 -18.73 -8.59
N ALA A 512 -14.94 -19.84 -8.27
CA ALA A 512 -15.61 -21.11 -7.98
C ALA A 512 -16.20 -21.17 -6.56
N HIS A 513 -15.61 -20.40 -5.64
CA HIS A 513 -15.99 -20.36 -4.23
C HIS A 513 -16.10 -18.90 -3.75
N PRO A 514 -17.16 -18.17 -4.15
CA PRO A 514 -17.26 -16.72 -3.94
C PRO A 514 -17.58 -16.35 -2.50
N ILE A 515 -18.01 -17.31 -1.68
CA ILE A 515 -18.20 -17.11 -0.25
C ILE A 515 -16.85 -17.31 0.44
N PRO A 516 -16.25 -16.26 1.03
CA PRO A 516 -14.97 -16.38 1.71
C PRO A 516 -15.05 -17.43 2.81
N LYS A 517 -13.96 -18.15 3.07
CA LYS A 517 -13.83 -18.99 4.26
C LYS A 517 -12.68 -18.51 5.11
N PHE A 518 -13.01 -18.31 6.38
CA PHE A 518 -12.07 -17.88 7.39
C PHE A 518 -11.42 -19.06 8.08
N ILE A 519 -10.16 -18.91 8.44
CA ILE A 519 -9.39 -19.90 9.19
C ILE A 519 -8.77 -19.27 10.43
N ALA A 520 -8.55 -20.07 11.47
CA ALA A 520 -7.77 -19.65 12.63
C ALA A 520 -6.27 -19.75 12.34
N GLY A 521 -5.52 -18.66 12.51
CA GLY A 521 -4.08 -18.59 12.22
C GLY A 521 -3.17 -19.46 13.09
N THR A 522 -3.67 -20.05 14.19
CA THR A 522 -2.84 -20.84 15.14
C THR A 522 -3.41 -22.22 15.47
N GLY A 523 -4.36 -22.73 14.68
CA GLY A 523 -5.09 -23.96 14.97
C GLY A 523 -6.14 -23.76 16.06
N GLY A 524 -7.39 -24.10 15.74
CA GLY A 524 -8.56 -23.87 16.58
C GLY A 524 -9.82 -23.63 15.73
N GLY A 525 -11.01 -23.77 16.33
CA GLY A 525 -12.28 -23.51 15.63
C GLY A 525 -12.46 -22.03 15.27
N VAL A 526 -13.25 -21.77 14.22
CA VAL A 526 -13.53 -20.41 13.73
C VAL A 526 -14.62 -19.75 14.56
N THR A 527 -14.33 -18.56 15.12
CA THR A 527 -15.32 -17.67 15.76
C THR A 527 -15.25 -16.29 15.10
N ALA A 528 -16.26 -15.45 15.30
CA ALA A 528 -16.26 -14.03 14.91
C ALA A 528 -14.97 -13.30 15.36
N ASN A 529 -14.41 -13.67 16.51
CA ASN A 529 -13.19 -13.07 17.05
C ASN A 529 -11.89 -13.56 16.38
N THR A 530 -11.90 -14.74 15.76
CA THR A 530 -10.74 -15.32 15.06
C THR A 530 -10.76 -15.03 13.56
N LEU A 531 -11.78 -14.31 13.06
CA LEU A 531 -11.81 -13.81 11.68
C LEU A 531 -10.73 -12.75 11.54
N SER A 532 -9.58 -13.20 11.07
CA SER A 532 -8.44 -12.33 10.83
C SER A 532 -7.84 -12.57 9.46
N PHE A 533 -8.39 -13.54 8.73
CA PHE A 533 -7.76 -14.12 7.57
C PHE A 533 -8.71 -14.96 6.71
N VAL A 534 -8.73 -14.73 5.39
CA VAL A 534 -9.45 -15.56 4.42
C VAL A 534 -8.46 -16.54 3.81
N ALA A 535 -8.78 -17.85 3.79
CA ALA A 535 -7.86 -18.87 3.28
C ALA A 535 -7.59 -18.77 1.77
N THR A 536 -6.33 -18.84 1.39
CA THR A 536 -5.71 -19.15 0.09
C THR A 536 -4.33 -19.77 0.42
N LEU A 537 -3.48 -20.24 -0.50
CA LEU A 537 -2.75 -21.50 -0.19
C LEU A 537 -1.23 -21.42 -0.11
N ALA A 538 -0.72 -21.80 1.06
CA ALA A 538 0.53 -22.55 1.19
C ALA A 538 0.36 -23.53 2.36
N GLN A 539 0.43 -24.83 2.10
CA GLN A 539 0.36 -25.87 3.14
C GLN A 539 1.72 -26.55 3.31
N PRO A 540 1.99 -27.13 4.49
CA PRO A 540 2.98 -28.20 4.61
C PRO A 540 2.76 -29.28 3.55
N PHE A 541 3.86 -29.84 3.04
CA PHE A 541 3.84 -30.96 2.12
C PHE A 541 3.04 -32.16 2.70
N ASN A 542 2.14 -32.74 1.90
CA ASN A 542 1.21 -33.83 2.23
C ASN A 542 0.04 -33.43 3.17
N SER A 543 -0.22 -32.15 3.39
CA SER A 543 -1.44 -31.69 4.06
C SER A 543 -2.36 -30.91 3.12
N GLU A 544 -2.28 -31.19 1.82
CA GLU A 544 -3.09 -30.53 0.81
C GLU A 544 -4.57 -30.95 0.94
N PRO A 545 -5.51 -30.00 0.91
CA PRO A 545 -6.92 -30.35 0.88
C PRO A 545 -7.29 -31.04 -0.44
N ALA A 546 -8.38 -31.82 -0.39
CA ALA A 546 -8.92 -32.46 -1.58
C ALA A 546 -9.16 -31.42 -2.70
N GLY A 547 -8.71 -31.76 -3.90
CA GLY A 547 -8.79 -30.88 -5.06
C GLY A 547 -7.59 -29.95 -5.22
N CYS A 548 -6.63 -29.84 -4.30
CA CYS A 548 -5.43 -29.01 -4.51
C CYS A 548 -4.47 -29.55 -5.61
N ASP A 549 -4.15 -28.73 -6.61
CA ASP A 549 -3.01 -28.94 -7.52
C ASP A 549 -1.74 -28.29 -6.93
N GLY A 550 -0.97 -29.08 -6.18
CA GLY A 550 0.19 -28.59 -5.41
C GLY A 550 1.44 -28.37 -6.26
N GLN A 551 2.10 -27.21 -6.10
CA GLN A 551 3.42 -26.93 -6.69
C GLN A 551 4.45 -26.54 -5.61
N PRO A 552 5.72 -26.95 -5.74
CA PRO A 552 6.79 -26.54 -4.82
C PRO A 552 6.88 -25.02 -4.66
N ASN A 553 6.92 -24.55 -3.42
CA ASN A 553 7.05 -23.13 -3.09
C ASN A 553 8.52 -22.67 -3.00
N TYR A 554 8.74 -21.35 -3.03
CA TYR A 554 10.00 -20.68 -2.74
C TYR A 554 10.58 -21.01 -1.35
N GLY A 555 9.73 -21.39 -0.39
CA GLY A 555 10.14 -21.90 0.93
C GLY A 555 10.85 -23.26 0.92
N GLY A 556 11.00 -23.87 -0.26
CA GLY A 556 11.62 -25.19 -0.45
C GLY A 556 10.58 -26.30 -0.65
N SER A 557 11.06 -27.49 -1.00
CA SER A 557 10.22 -28.67 -1.33
C SER A 557 9.34 -29.19 -0.19
N GLN A 558 9.42 -28.59 1.00
CA GLN A 558 8.62 -28.95 2.18
C GLN A 558 7.30 -28.18 2.26
N PHE A 559 7.08 -27.20 1.39
CA PHE A 559 5.83 -26.45 1.29
C PHE A 559 5.29 -26.52 -0.14
N LEU A 560 4.00 -26.84 -0.28
CA LEU A 560 3.29 -26.79 -1.54
C LEU A 560 2.30 -25.61 -1.53
N ASN A 561 2.31 -24.83 -2.60
CA ASN A 561 1.25 -23.87 -2.88
C ASN A 561 0.20 -24.61 -3.71
N CYS A 562 -1.04 -24.64 -3.24
CA CYS A 562 -2.13 -25.07 -4.11
C CYS A 562 -2.35 -23.99 -5.17
N ARG A 563 -2.47 -24.42 -6.42
CA ARG A 563 -2.59 -23.54 -7.58
C ARG A 563 -3.87 -22.71 -7.60
N TYR A 564 -4.89 -23.12 -6.83
CA TYR A 564 -6.19 -22.49 -6.70
C TYR A 564 -6.77 -22.78 -5.31
N TYR A 565 -7.39 -21.78 -4.67
CA TYR A 565 -8.30 -21.94 -3.52
C TYR A 565 -9.45 -22.91 -3.81
N THR A 566 -9.58 -23.83 -2.87
CA THR A 566 -10.42 -25.02 -2.93
C THR A 566 -11.73 -24.82 -2.18
N GLY A 567 -11.93 -23.63 -1.58
CA GLY A 567 -13.04 -23.41 -0.66
C GLY A 567 -12.96 -24.32 0.57
N THR A 568 -11.80 -24.89 0.90
CA THR A 568 -11.61 -25.73 2.10
C THR A 568 -10.78 -24.99 3.13
N GLU A 569 -10.81 -25.48 4.36
CA GLU A 569 -9.89 -24.99 5.41
C GLU A 569 -8.43 -25.31 5.04
N GLY A 570 -7.50 -24.43 5.45
CA GLY A 570 -6.07 -24.59 5.20
C GLY A 570 -5.30 -23.27 5.36
N LEU A 571 -4.03 -23.34 5.75
CA LEU A 571 -3.11 -22.21 5.95
C LEU A 571 -2.66 -21.53 4.64
N GLN A 572 -2.36 -20.24 4.69
CA GLN A 572 -1.96 -19.45 3.52
C GLN A 572 -0.55 -18.91 3.64
N GLN A 573 0.09 -18.67 2.50
CA GLN A 573 1.11 -17.65 2.35
C GLN A 573 0.73 -16.75 1.17
N SER A 574 0.16 -15.59 1.47
CA SER A 574 0.02 -14.48 0.53
C SER A 574 0.40 -13.21 1.25
N ALA A 575 0.94 -12.24 0.52
CA ALA A 575 1.14 -10.91 1.06
C ALA A 575 -0.22 -10.20 1.04
N GLU A 576 -0.66 -9.75 2.20
CA GLU A 576 -1.85 -8.92 2.38
C GLU A 576 -1.40 -7.49 2.65
N GLU A 577 -2.09 -6.53 2.06
CA GLU A 577 -1.92 -5.12 2.37
C GLU A 577 -3.13 -4.63 3.18
N VAL A 578 -2.82 -3.96 4.29
CA VAL A 578 -3.78 -3.38 5.21
C VAL A 578 -3.58 -1.87 5.28
N ILE A 579 -4.68 -1.15 5.18
CA ILE A 579 -4.76 0.31 5.23
C ILE A 579 -5.86 0.71 6.21
N TRP A 580 -5.55 1.59 7.14
CA TRP A 580 -6.52 2.11 8.11
C TRP A 580 -6.34 3.61 8.29
N ASP A 581 -7.37 4.29 8.81
CA ASP A 581 -7.27 5.70 9.15
C ASP A 581 -6.49 5.92 10.45
N LEU A 582 -5.57 6.88 10.42
CA LEU A 582 -4.93 7.43 11.61
C LEU A 582 -5.83 8.53 12.21
N PRO A 583 -5.77 8.79 13.53
CA PRO A 583 -6.58 9.82 14.16
C PRO A 583 -6.37 11.24 13.57
N ASN A 584 -5.17 11.53 13.04
CA ASN A 584 -4.88 12.79 12.35
C ASN A 584 -5.45 12.88 10.92
N GLY A 585 -6.11 11.83 10.43
CA GLY A 585 -6.74 11.73 9.12
C GLY A 585 -5.84 11.19 8.01
N LEU A 586 -4.55 10.93 8.26
CA LEU A 586 -3.70 10.19 7.32
C LEU A 586 -3.99 8.68 7.39
N GLN A 587 -3.23 7.89 6.65
CA GLN A 587 -3.36 6.44 6.60
C GLN A 587 -2.17 5.75 7.24
N GLY A 588 -2.43 4.66 7.97
CA GLY A 588 -1.44 3.69 8.39
C GLY A 588 -1.41 2.51 7.42
N TYR A 589 -0.25 1.87 7.30
CA TYR A 589 -0.03 0.77 6.36
C TYR A 589 0.62 -0.41 7.07
N SER A 590 0.27 -1.62 6.66
CA SER A 590 0.97 -2.83 7.11
C SER A 590 0.87 -3.92 6.07
N LEU A 591 1.91 -4.74 6.01
CA LEU A 591 1.93 -5.95 5.21
C LEU A 591 1.87 -7.17 6.11
N TRP A 592 1.06 -8.14 5.72
CA TRP A 592 0.89 -9.40 6.44
C TRP A 592 1.20 -10.57 5.52
N GLY A 593 1.83 -11.61 6.04
CA GLY A 593 2.20 -12.80 5.31
C GLY A 593 1.31 -13.98 5.67
N GLY A 594 1.85 -15.19 5.51
CA GLY A 594 1.18 -16.37 6.02
C GLY A 594 0.90 -16.29 7.53
N PHE A 595 -0.04 -17.09 8.05
CA PHE A 595 -0.46 -17.02 9.46
C PHE A 595 -0.89 -15.63 9.97
N ASN A 596 -1.21 -14.71 9.05
CA ASN A 596 -1.54 -13.31 9.36
C ASN A 596 -0.41 -12.59 10.13
N GLN A 597 0.84 -13.01 9.92
CA GLN A 597 2.02 -12.47 10.60
C GLN A 597 2.53 -11.21 9.90
N ARG A 598 3.05 -10.24 10.66
CA ARG A 598 3.58 -9.00 10.12
C ARG A 598 4.73 -9.26 9.14
N ARG A 599 4.88 -8.39 8.16
CA ARG A 599 5.97 -8.40 7.16
C ARG A 599 6.55 -7.00 7.00
N VAL A 600 7.82 -6.97 6.63
CA VAL A 600 8.50 -5.75 6.16
C VAL A 600 8.33 -5.54 4.66
N ASP A 601 7.95 -6.60 3.93
CA ASP A 601 7.86 -6.59 2.48
C ASP A 601 6.79 -7.52 1.88
N ALA A 602 6.38 -7.20 0.65
CA ALA A 602 5.49 -8.03 -0.19
C ALA A 602 6.27 -8.74 -1.32
N PHE A 603 5.69 -9.83 -1.83
CA PHE A 603 6.26 -10.62 -2.92
C PHE A 603 6.24 -9.86 -4.27
N VAL A 604 7.36 -9.86 -4.98
CA VAL A 604 7.60 -9.09 -6.23
C VAL A 604 6.95 -9.65 -7.50
N ASN A 605 6.33 -10.82 -7.39
CA ASN A 605 5.71 -11.48 -8.54
C ASN A 605 4.43 -10.77 -9.00
N ILE A 606 3.96 -9.78 -8.24
CA ILE A 606 2.58 -9.31 -8.28
C ILE A 606 2.51 -7.81 -8.49
N VAL A 607 3.23 -7.05 -7.67
CA VAL A 607 3.28 -5.61 -7.70
C VAL A 607 4.73 -5.24 -7.94
N ARG A 608 4.96 -4.39 -8.93
CA ARG A 608 6.28 -4.05 -9.43
C ARG A 608 6.58 -2.60 -9.16
N ASP A 609 7.86 -2.30 -8.98
CA ASP A 609 8.32 -0.94 -9.17
C ASP A 609 8.72 -0.72 -10.64
N PRO A 610 7.84 -0.13 -11.47
CA PRO A 610 8.15 0.13 -12.87
C PRO A 610 9.39 1.02 -13.07
N ARG A 611 9.81 1.78 -12.05
CA ARG A 611 10.99 2.66 -12.11
C ARG A 611 12.29 1.89 -12.21
N ILE A 612 12.37 0.67 -11.66
CA ILE A 612 13.58 -0.16 -11.68
C ILE A 612 13.92 -0.65 -13.10
N THR A 613 12.89 -0.82 -13.94
CA THR A 613 13.03 -1.30 -15.32
C THR A 613 12.82 -0.18 -16.35
N ARG A 614 12.91 1.08 -15.93
CA ARG A 614 12.63 2.25 -16.79
C ARG A 614 13.44 2.28 -18.09
N GLN A 615 14.64 1.72 -18.09
CA GLN A 615 15.53 1.66 -19.27
C GLN A 615 15.41 0.35 -20.05
N ASP A 616 14.71 -0.66 -19.52
CA ASP A 616 14.52 -1.92 -20.20
C ASP A 616 13.55 -1.74 -21.39
N ALA A 617 13.76 -2.51 -22.45
CA ALA A 617 12.85 -2.56 -23.58
C ALA A 617 11.51 -3.20 -23.17
N ASP A 618 10.40 -2.77 -23.78
CA ASP A 618 9.05 -3.26 -23.43
C ASP A 618 8.96 -4.79 -23.48
N ALA A 619 9.57 -5.41 -24.50
CA ALA A 619 9.64 -6.87 -24.64
C ALA A 619 10.36 -7.58 -23.46
N VAL A 620 11.33 -6.93 -22.81
CA VAL A 620 12.02 -7.46 -21.63
C VAL A 620 11.12 -7.36 -20.39
N ILE A 621 10.32 -6.31 -20.27
CA ILE A 621 9.38 -6.12 -19.17
C ILE A 621 8.24 -7.16 -19.28
N THR A 622 7.68 -7.35 -20.49
CA THR A 622 6.62 -8.32 -20.79
C THR A 622 7.13 -9.77 -20.72
N SER A 623 8.37 -10.07 -21.11
CA SER A 623 8.91 -11.44 -21.00
C SER A 623 9.31 -11.83 -19.57
N ARG A 624 9.43 -10.85 -18.67
CA ARG A 624 9.66 -11.10 -17.23
C ARG A 624 8.38 -11.39 -16.45
N ILE A 625 7.22 -11.56 -17.11
CA ILE A 625 5.98 -11.98 -16.45
C ILE A 625 6.17 -13.42 -15.93
N GLY A 626 6.54 -13.56 -14.65
CA GLY A 626 6.84 -14.85 -14.03
C GLY A 626 7.72 -14.73 -12.79
N PHE A 627 7.82 -15.83 -12.02
CA PHE A 627 8.45 -15.96 -10.70
C PHE A 627 9.98 -15.70 -10.62
N ALA A 628 10.60 -15.16 -11.68
CA ALA A 628 12.05 -15.00 -11.81
C ALA A 628 12.48 -13.55 -12.14
N SER A 629 11.64 -12.54 -11.86
CA SER A 629 11.99 -11.14 -12.08
C SER A 629 13.06 -10.67 -11.07
N THR A 630 13.94 -9.78 -11.51
CA THR A 630 14.94 -9.10 -10.65
C THR A 630 14.35 -7.91 -9.88
N ASP A 631 13.01 -7.83 -9.79
CA ASP A 631 12.34 -6.75 -9.11
C ASP A 631 12.60 -6.83 -7.60
N ARG A 632 12.74 -5.68 -6.96
CA ARG A 632 13.04 -5.58 -5.53
C ARG A 632 11.73 -5.64 -4.75
N ARG A 633 11.78 -6.17 -3.52
CA ARG A 633 10.58 -6.39 -2.72
C ARG A 633 9.86 -5.07 -2.42
N LEU A 634 8.54 -5.15 -2.24
CA LEU A 634 7.72 -3.97 -2.00
C LEU A 634 7.65 -3.61 -0.55
N ASN A 635 7.94 -2.34 -0.33
CA ASN A 635 8.25 -1.66 0.90
C ASN A 635 7.12 -1.45 1.96
N THR A 636 6.99 -2.10 3.12
CA THR A 636 6.07 -1.50 4.14
C THR A 636 6.56 -0.08 4.49
N GLY A 637 5.65 0.89 4.63
CA GLY A 637 6.00 2.29 4.84
C GLY A 637 6.17 3.02 3.50
N SER A 638 7.41 3.18 3.01
CA SER A 638 7.71 3.99 1.82
C SER A 638 6.92 3.61 0.57
N ALA A 639 6.86 2.32 0.19
CA ALA A 639 6.14 1.93 -1.02
C ALA A 639 4.62 2.10 -0.85
N CYS A 640 4.06 1.74 0.30
CA CYS A 640 2.65 1.98 0.61
C CYS A 640 2.29 3.48 0.55
N ILE A 641 3.10 4.35 1.18
CA ILE A 641 2.94 5.82 1.11
C ILE A 641 3.02 6.32 -0.35
N GLY A 642 3.89 5.71 -1.16
CA GLY A 642 4.04 5.98 -2.59
C GLY A 642 2.81 5.59 -3.41
N CYS A 643 2.33 4.35 -3.26
CA CYS A 643 1.16 3.82 -3.95
C CYS A 643 -0.13 4.53 -3.53
N HIS A 644 -0.22 4.98 -2.28
CA HIS A 644 -1.35 5.72 -1.71
C HIS A 644 -1.07 7.23 -1.63
N ALA A 645 -0.41 7.77 -2.66
CA ALA A 645 -0.07 9.18 -2.77
C ALA A 645 -1.29 10.10 -2.55
N ASP A 646 -2.45 9.70 -3.07
CA ASP A 646 -3.71 10.43 -3.00
C ASP A 646 -4.74 9.75 -2.07
N GLY A 647 -4.32 8.82 -1.22
CA GLY A 647 -5.18 8.06 -0.30
C GLY A 647 -5.64 6.73 -0.89
N MET A 648 -6.90 6.34 -0.64
CA MET A 648 -7.45 5.10 -1.21
C MET A 648 -7.39 5.12 -2.74
N ASN A 649 -6.91 4.01 -3.30
CA ASN A 649 -6.88 3.76 -4.74
C ASN A 649 -8.22 3.18 -5.20
N ARG A 650 -8.71 3.67 -6.33
CA ARG A 650 -10.01 3.29 -6.88
C ARG A 650 -10.04 1.83 -7.34
N GLY A 651 -11.13 1.14 -7.04
CA GLY A 651 -11.42 -0.22 -7.52
C GLY A 651 -12.91 -0.39 -7.81
N THR A 652 -13.23 -1.42 -8.60
CA THR A 652 -14.60 -1.84 -8.92
C THR A 652 -14.92 -3.17 -8.25
N ASN A 653 -16.19 -3.48 -8.08
CA ASN A 653 -16.63 -4.81 -7.67
C ASN A 653 -17.10 -5.58 -8.90
N ASP A 654 -16.16 -6.03 -9.72
CA ASP A 654 -16.45 -6.67 -11.01
C ASP A 654 -17.26 -7.95 -10.84
N LEU A 655 -17.01 -8.73 -9.78
CA LEU A 655 -17.84 -9.89 -9.45
C LEU A 655 -19.31 -9.50 -9.32
N ARG A 656 -19.58 -8.46 -8.53
CA ARG A 656 -20.95 -8.03 -8.29
C ARG A 656 -21.57 -7.38 -9.53
N ASP A 657 -20.85 -6.51 -10.19
CA ASP A 657 -21.37 -5.78 -11.35
C ASP A 657 -21.64 -6.71 -12.54
N TRP A 658 -20.80 -7.72 -12.78
CA TRP A 658 -21.05 -8.71 -13.83
C TRP A 658 -22.22 -9.65 -13.49
N LEU A 659 -22.37 -10.04 -12.22
CA LEU A 659 -23.50 -10.84 -11.77
C LEU A 659 -24.84 -10.13 -11.99
N ASP A 660 -24.90 -8.82 -11.78
CA ASP A 660 -26.13 -8.03 -11.98
C ASP A 660 -26.38 -7.71 -13.47
N ASN A 661 -25.33 -7.47 -14.26
CA ASN A 661 -25.46 -6.99 -15.65
C ASN A 661 -25.23 -8.06 -16.73
N GLY A 662 -24.94 -9.31 -16.37
CA GLY A 662 -24.62 -10.38 -17.33
C GLY A 662 -23.26 -10.18 -18.02
N GLY A 663 -22.28 -9.65 -17.29
CA GLY A 663 -20.91 -9.45 -17.76
C GLY A 663 -20.13 -10.76 -17.96
N PRO A 664 -18.88 -10.70 -18.44
CA PRO A 664 -18.06 -11.88 -18.72
C PRO A 664 -17.57 -12.53 -17.41
N LEU A 665 -18.46 -13.28 -16.75
CA LEU A 665 -18.09 -14.14 -15.64
C LEU A 665 -17.28 -15.36 -16.17
N PRO A 666 -16.16 -15.72 -15.53
CA PRO A 666 -15.36 -16.87 -15.95
C PRO A 666 -16.15 -18.19 -15.89
N LYS A 667 -16.03 -19.04 -16.91
CA LYS A 667 -16.70 -20.37 -17.01
C LYS A 667 -15.70 -21.52 -17.09
N GLY A 668 -16.00 -22.66 -16.49
CA GLY A 668 -15.16 -23.86 -16.42
C GLY A 668 -15.08 -24.44 -15.02
N GLU A 669 -14.20 -25.43 -14.82
CA GLU A 669 -14.02 -26.15 -13.54
C GLU A 669 -13.76 -25.22 -12.34
N HIS A 670 -13.10 -24.10 -12.58
CA HIS A 670 -12.81 -23.08 -11.56
C HIS A 670 -13.52 -21.74 -11.83
N GLY A 671 -14.49 -21.73 -12.75
CA GLY A 671 -15.36 -20.60 -13.04
C GLY A 671 -16.57 -20.54 -12.11
N VAL A 672 -17.56 -19.74 -12.50
CA VAL A 672 -18.79 -19.54 -11.72
C VAL A 672 -19.84 -20.64 -11.92
N ASP A 673 -19.62 -21.54 -12.88
CA ASP A 673 -20.63 -22.51 -13.37
C ASP A 673 -21.20 -23.41 -12.27
N SER A 674 -20.44 -23.67 -11.19
CA SER A 674 -20.85 -24.54 -10.10
C SER A 674 -21.89 -23.93 -9.15
N TRP A 675 -22.06 -22.60 -9.16
CA TRP A 675 -22.95 -21.91 -8.22
C TRP A 675 -23.81 -20.80 -8.85
N ILE A 676 -23.52 -20.36 -10.08
CA ILE A 676 -24.23 -19.24 -10.70
C ILE A 676 -25.74 -19.50 -10.87
N ASP A 677 -26.12 -20.76 -11.01
CA ASP A 677 -27.52 -21.20 -11.10
C ASP A 677 -28.12 -21.60 -9.73
N ASP A 678 -27.34 -21.55 -8.64
CA ASP A 678 -27.81 -21.77 -7.28
C ASP A 678 -28.34 -20.45 -6.68
N PRO A 679 -29.67 -20.31 -6.51
CA PRO A 679 -30.26 -19.06 -6.05
C PRO A 679 -29.85 -18.69 -4.62
N GLU A 680 -29.52 -19.66 -3.76
CA GLU A 680 -29.10 -19.39 -2.37
C GLU A 680 -27.68 -18.83 -2.34
N VAL A 681 -26.76 -19.43 -3.09
CA VAL A 681 -25.38 -18.95 -3.19
C VAL A 681 -25.34 -17.57 -3.84
N VAL A 682 -26.07 -17.36 -4.93
CA VAL A 682 -26.18 -16.04 -5.60
C VAL A 682 -26.70 -14.98 -4.63
N ALA A 683 -27.74 -15.29 -3.84
CA ALA A 683 -28.27 -14.35 -2.86
C ALA A 683 -27.21 -13.99 -1.80
N GLN A 684 -26.44 -14.96 -1.32
CA GLN A 684 -25.37 -14.74 -0.36
C GLN A 684 -24.22 -13.91 -0.95
N VAL A 685 -23.83 -14.14 -2.21
CA VAL A 685 -22.85 -13.29 -2.91
C VAL A 685 -23.36 -11.86 -2.99
N LYS A 686 -24.63 -11.63 -3.34
CA LYS A 686 -25.20 -10.28 -3.40
C LYS A 686 -25.29 -9.58 -2.04
N GLU A 687 -25.41 -10.34 -0.95
CA GLU A 687 -25.36 -9.81 0.42
C GLU A 687 -23.94 -9.34 0.79
N LEU A 688 -22.93 -10.16 0.50
CA LEU A 688 -21.54 -9.92 0.90
C LEU A 688 -20.79 -8.93 0.00
N TYR A 689 -21.15 -8.84 -1.27
CA TYR A 689 -20.46 -8.04 -2.28
C TYR A 689 -21.36 -6.90 -2.76
N PRO A 690 -21.29 -5.70 -2.18
CA PRO A 690 -22.06 -4.54 -2.64
C PRO A 690 -21.61 -4.09 -4.04
N PRO A 691 -22.52 -3.59 -4.89
CA PRO A 691 -22.17 -3.18 -6.25
C PRO A 691 -21.23 -1.98 -6.25
N SER A 692 -20.54 -1.72 -7.37
CA SER A 692 -19.64 -0.56 -7.48
C SER A 692 -20.35 0.76 -7.22
N THR A 693 -21.66 0.86 -7.52
CA THR A 693 -22.48 2.04 -7.21
C THR A 693 -22.59 2.34 -5.72
N VAL A 694 -22.34 1.36 -4.85
CA VAL A 694 -22.27 1.51 -3.40
C VAL A 694 -20.82 1.66 -2.92
N MET A 695 -19.90 0.87 -3.48
CA MET A 695 -18.51 0.86 -3.01
C MET A 695 -17.70 2.08 -3.44
N ARG A 696 -17.94 2.63 -4.65
CA ARG A 696 -17.23 3.83 -5.13
C ARG A 696 -17.46 5.04 -4.20
N PRO A 697 -18.70 5.44 -3.86
CA PRO A 697 -18.91 6.54 -2.91
C PRO A 697 -18.21 6.35 -1.57
N ARG A 698 -18.24 5.13 -1.01
CA ARG A 698 -17.58 4.81 0.27
C ARG A 698 -16.08 4.94 0.20
N MET A 699 -15.47 4.50 -0.90
CA MET A 699 -14.05 4.64 -1.13
C MET A 699 -13.66 6.11 -1.27
N GLU A 700 -14.48 6.92 -1.96
CA GLU A 700 -14.29 8.37 -2.05
C GLU A 700 -14.44 9.06 -0.69
N ASP A 701 -15.38 8.62 0.17
CA ASP A 701 -15.50 9.11 1.56
C ASP A 701 -14.23 8.85 2.36
N ASP A 702 -13.69 7.63 2.30
CA ASP A 702 -12.44 7.26 2.96
C ASP A 702 -11.26 8.10 2.38
N ARG A 703 -11.29 8.41 1.08
CA ARG A 703 -10.31 9.24 0.37
C ARG A 703 -10.38 10.72 0.77
N ARG A 704 -11.57 11.27 1.03
CA ARG A 704 -11.77 12.66 1.50
C ARG A 704 -11.06 12.93 2.82
N VAL A 705 -11.08 11.96 3.74
CA VAL A 705 -10.41 12.08 5.05
C VAL A 705 -8.91 12.31 4.85
N TYR A 706 -8.28 11.46 4.03
CA TYR A 706 -6.85 11.57 3.70
C TYR A 706 -6.51 12.87 2.98
N LEU A 707 -7.28 13.24 1.96
CA LEU A 707 -7.00 14.45 1.17
C LEU A 707 -7.19 15.73 2.00
N SER A 708 -8.14 15.74 2.95
CA SER A 708 -8.30 16.83 3.92
C SER A 708 -7.09 16.94 4.86
N ALA A 709 -6.53 15.81 5.32
CA ALA A 709 -5.34 15.80 6.16
C ALA A 709 -4.09 16.28 5.39
N ILE A 710 -3.89 15.78 4.16
CA ILE A 710 -2.81 16.25 3.28
C ILE A 710 -2.97 17.72 2.93
N SER A 711 -4.20 18.24 2.78
CA SER A 711 -4.44 19.68 2.58
C SER A 711 -3.81 20.54 3.66
N LYS A 712 -3.98 20.17 4.94
CA LYS A 712 -3.39 20.87 6.10
C LYS A 712 -1.86 20.89 6.05
N ILE A 713 -1.25 19.85 5.48
CA ILE A 713 0.19 19.80 5.24
C ILE A 713 0.56 20.77 4.11
N LYS A 714 -0.09 20.63 2.95
CA LYS A 714 0.18 21.43 1.76
C LYS A 714 0.00 22.93 2.04
N SER A 715 -1.02 23.33 2.79
CA SER A 715 -1.35 24.73 3.06
C SER A 715 -0.21 25.48 3.76
N GLU A 716 0.49 24.83 4.69
CA GLU A 716 1.57 25.45 5.48
C GLU A 716 2.96 25.18 4.89
N MET A 717 3.19 23.96 4.38
CA MET A 717 4.53 23.55 3.93
C MET A 717 4.89 24.07 2.54
N ILE A 718 3.91 24.38 1.69
CA ILE A 718 4.16 24.93 0.36
C ILE A 718 4.27 26.45 0.44
N LEU A 719 5.42 26.98 0.05
CA LEU A 719 5.60 28.41 -0.17
C LEU A 719 4.93 28.78 -1.50
N GLY A 720 4.01 29.75 -1.47
CA GLY A 720 3.26 30.20 -2.66
C GLY A 720 1.75 29.99 -2.54
N THR A 721 1.02 30.48 -3.54
CA THR A 721 -0.46 30.41 -3.62
C THR A 721 -0.94 29.10 -4.25
N ASP A 722 -0.16 28.52 -5.15
CA ASP A 722 -0.41 27.18 -5.69
C ASP A 722 0.00 26.13 -4.66
N LYS A 723 -0.99 25.44 -4.09
CA LYS A 723 -0.82 24.43 -3.03
C LYS A 723 -0.79 23.00 -3.56
N ASN A 724 -0.58 22.80 -4.86
CA ASN A 724 -0.53 21.48 -5.46
C ASN A 724 0.87 20.86 -5.42
N VAL A 725 0.92 19.53 -5.34
CA VAL A 725 2.10 18.71 -5.58
C VAL A 725 1.74 17.66 -6.63
N TYR A 726 2.64 17.38 -7.55
CA TYR A 726 2.37 16.53 -8.72
C TYR A 726 3.15 15.20 -8.69
N VAL A 727 4.10 15.09 -7.78
CA VAL A 727 4.85 13.88 -7.46
C VAL A 727 4.54 13.49 -6.01
N GLU A 728 4.71 12.22 -5.66
CA GLU A 728 4.53 11.82 -4.27
C GLU A 728 5.71 12.39 -3.43
N PRO A 729 5.44 13.27 -2.45
CA PRO A 729 6.50 14.06 -1.82
C PRO A 729 7.50 13.26 -0.98
N THR A 730 7.04 12.17 -0.37
CA THR A 730 7.87 11.31 0.48
C THR A 730 8.87 10.53 -0.36
N ILE A 731 8.40 9.88 -1.42
CA ILE A 731 9.14 9.12 -2.42
C ILE A 731 10.13 10.00 -3.15
N TRP A 732 9.73 11.20 -3.62
CA TRP A 732 10.66 12.13 -4.26
C TRP A 732 11.84 12.45 -3.32
N THR A 733 11.53 12.66 -2.03
CA THR A 733 12.54 12.99 -1.01
C THR A 733 13.45 11.80 -0.68
N ILE A 734 12.88 10.59 -0.64
CA ILE A 734 13.61 9.31 -0.49
C ILE A 734 14.58 9.11 -1.66
N GLU A 735 14.09 9.23 -2.90
CA GLU A 735 14.89 9.08 -4.11
C GLU A 735 16.01 10.13 -4.17
N TRP A 736 15.73 11.37 -3.76
CA TRP A 736 16.75 12.40 -3.62
C TRP A 736 17.84 11.97 -2.64
N ALA A 737 17.47 11.47 -1.45
CA ALA A 737 18.41 11.02 -0.44
C ALA A 737 19.27 9.85 -0.94
N GLN A 738 18.63 8.82 -1.51
CA GLN A 738 19.30 7.65 -2.07
C GLN A 738 20.34 8.05 -3.12
N ASN A 739 19.95 8.92 -4.05
CA ASN A 739 20.83 9.39 -5.12
C ASN A 739 21.98 10.28 -4.59
N PHE A 740 21.67 11.20 -3.69
CA PHE A 740 22.64 12.18 -3.19
C PHE A 740 23.68 11.55 -2.26
N TYR A 741 23.24 10.75 -1.29
CA TYR A 741 24.13 10.07 -0.33
C TYR A 741 24.68 8.74 -0.85
N ARG A 742 24.22 8.28 -2.02
CA ARG A 742 24.61 7.00 -2.63
C ARG A 742 24.31 5.81 -1.71
N TYR A 743 23.16 5.84 -1.04
CA TYR A 743 22.72 4.71 -0.24
C TYR A 743 22.60 3.49 -1.13
N ALA A 744 23.17 2.36 -0.70
CA ALA A 744 23.08 1.14 -1.48
C ALA A 744 21.59 0.82 -1.63
N PRO A 745 21.11 0.57 -2.85
CA PRO A 745 19.72 0.22 -3.02
C PRO A 745 19.55 -1.14 -2.33
N THR A 746 18.71 -1.21 -1.31
CA THR A 746 18.49 -2.42 -0.50
C THR A 746 17.59 -3.40 -1.24
N ARG A 747 17.54 -4.68 -0.81
CA ARG A 747 16.54 -5.65 -1.31
C ARG A 747 15.10 -5.18 -1.07
N SER A 748 14.94 -4.26 -0.12
CA SER A 748 13.71 -3.70 0.42
C SER A 748 13.48 -2.21 0.10
N ASN A 749 14.06 -1.69 -0.98
CA ASN A 749 13.86 -0.29 -1.44
C ASN A 749 13.40 -0.25 -2.88
#